data_AF-A0A6H1UE18-F1
#
_entry.id   AF-A0A6H1UE18-F1
#
_cell.length_a   1.000
_cell.length_b   1.000
_cell.length_c   1.000
_cell.angle_alpha   90.00
_cell.angle_beta   90.00
_cell.angle_gamma   90.00
#
_symmetry.space_group_name_H-M   'P 1'
#
loop_
_entity.id
_entity.type
_entity.pdbx_description
1 polymer ?
#
loop_
_entity_poly.entity_id
_entity_poly.type
_entity_poly.pdbx_seq_one_letter_code
_entity_poly.pdbx_strand_id
1 'polypeptide(L)'
;MMNFNKVALTIALALSVAACGSDNDGDSVQAPVVEPPVQEKPDYIDVAVSPQAPMDGTVQVRLGAYQDNITSWLHENPGIGDPDKGNGKTSIKNAADAGVVNQNWPEGHAFNVEIADVDRVLRENPDGLGAGSYRPDIFIEGRYSVFDVLRYLAVTRDDLELTIVKDHNESGLGTPLYTVSWDQNGDGQFDADEVDNENWHFRLFAMGDEFTRAISNSQGFHAGGELNYMRMDEMWANPNTRYNLQPFSEYMTARRHWVQKTQVERQKERGFVLQQFEADSPVIDQNATELAPDGRTQKITVKLHDVPVTANNHRPDIFQPGVITGMDIFVAAGKESEAQGYGDFSYTFWNVLHTGAEVGNYAVTQFLGIRNKGLRGWLTYYVEGEDYQTAAETNRDVFFEPSCNWNANGEPVAADSSDKIPKEACFEEWSGTFGGTLIHIMSDIAVHNYLPENAVVRYGNQYASWNPDIESRQYDADYTSVTETLQYDYSVAKDGSDVRTLRAFKAADVTSGSNAPLLNEAHFGWNIADCTLCHNEEKQPLGHGGHNWPTPYADGFDNTQPAYCASCHGTNGAPVGHGELDTCFWCHDGDLEGKQHGEASLKHQVTGDDIRANDLDRYGNIPNYQGYPSDALGNYKKYESVTTSGNSNYHLGQTFPDPFSCLSCHPND
;
A
#
# COMPACT_ATOMS: atom_id res chain seq x y z
N MET A 1 0.72 45.74 67.19
CA MET A 1 -0.05 44.85 68.08
C MET A 1 -1.26 44.37 67.31
N MET A 2 -1.35 43.06 67.08
CA MET A 2 -2.15 42.38 66.05
C MET A 2 -3.63 42.23 66.43
N ASN A 3 -4.47 42.41 65.42
CA ASN A 3 -5.92 42.30 65.40
C ASN A 3 -6.39 40.84 65.44
N PHE A 4 -7.16 40.46 66.45
CA PHE A 4 -7.75 39.11 66.61
C PHE A 4 -9.27 39.04 66.36
N ASN A 5 -9.93 40.11 65.89
CA ASN A 5 -11.39 40.18 65.87
C ASN A 5 -12.06 40.02 64.50
N LYS A 6 -11.34 39.57 63.45
CA LYS A 6 -11.95 39.27 62.13
C LYS A 6 -12.04 37.78 61.78
N VAL A 7 -11.53 36.89 62.64
CA VAL A 7 -11.53 35.43 62.40
C VAL A 7 -12.78 34.74 62.97
N ALA A 8 -13.45 35.34 63.96
CA ALA A 8 -14.57 34.68 64.65
C ALA A 8 -15.93 34.75 63.93
N LEU A 9 -16.15 35.73 63.03
CA LEU A 9 -17.45 35.87 62.33
C LEU A 9 -17.52 35.10 61.00
N THR A 10 -16.37 34.78 60.40
CA THR A 10 -16.29 34.04 59.12
C THR A 10 -16.42 32.52 59.32
N ILE A 11 -16.04 32.00 60.50
CA ILE A 11 -16.14 30.56 60.83
C ILE A 11 -17.58 30.14 61.17
N ALA A 12 -18.40 31.06 61.70
CA ALA A 12 -19.79 30.76 62.08
C ALA A 12 -20.76 30.65 60.90
N LEU A 13 -20.48 31.30 59.76
CA LEU A 13 -21.29 31.17 58.54
C LEU A 13 -20.92 29.94 57.69
N ALA A 14 -19.71 29.38 57.89
CA ALA A 14 -19.23 28.22 57.13
C ALA A 14 -19.75 26.87 57.68
N LEU A 15 -20.24 26.82 58.93
CA LEU A 15 -20.73 25.58 59.57
C LEU A 15 -22.25 25.35 59.42
N SER A 16 -22.99 26.28 58.79
CA SER A 16 -24.46 26.20 58.67
C SER A 16 -24.97 25.74 57.29
N VAL A 17 -24.09 25.34 56.36
CA VAL A 17 -24.48 24.78 55.04
C VAL A 17 -24.05 23.31 54.87
N ALA A 18 -23.43 22.70 55.89
CA ALA A 18 -22.98 21.31 55.85
C ALA A 18 -23.62 20.47 56.98
N ALA A 19 -24.95 20.39 57.03
CA ALA A 19 -25.67 19.34 57.76
C ALA A 19 -27.18 19.40 57.48
N CYS A 20 -27.64 18.72 56.41
CA CYS A 20 -28.92 18.00 56.32
C CYS A 20 -29.06 17.41 54.91
N GLY A 21 -28.78 16.12 54.77
CA GLY A 21 -28.99 15.38 53.52
C GLY A 21 -28.24 14.06 53.50
N SER A 22 -28.66 13.12 54.35
CA SER A 22 -28.31 11.70 54.23
C SER A 22 -29.32 11.01 53.31
N ASP A 23 -28.84 10.40 52.23
CA ASP A 23 -28.99 8.95 51.93
C ASP A 23 -28.46 8.66 50.51
N ASN A 24 -27.58 7.63 50.41
CA ASN A 24 -27.27 6.71 49.29
C ASN A 24 -27.34 7.25 47.84
N ASP A 25 -26.33 7.20 46.98
CA ASP A 25 -25.28 6.20 46.73
C ASP A 25 -24.01 6.91 46.19
N GLY A 26 -22.87 6.21 46.27
CA GLY A 26 -21.56 6.74 45.92
C GLY A 26 -21.37 7.05 44.44
N ASP A 27 -21.28 8.34 44.11
CA ASP A 27 -20.61 8.82 42.90
C ASP A 27 -19.53 9.82 43.31
N SER A 28 -18.28 9.37 43.25
CA SER A 28 -17.13 10.26 43.25
C SER A 28 -17.26 11.17 42.03
N VAL A 29 -17.51 12.47 42.24
CA VAL A 29 -17.44 13.48 41.17
C VAL A 29 -16.01 13.47 40.64
N GLN A 30 -15.78 12.76 39.54
CA GLN A 30 -14.55 12.86 38.77
C GLN A 30 -14.38 14.33 38.37
N ALA A 31 -13.21 14.90 38.63
CA ALA A 31 -12.83 16.17 38.04
C ALA A 31 -13.08 16.07 36.53
N PRO A 32 -13.61 17.11 35.87
CA PRO A 32 -13.83 17.06 34.43
C PRO A 32 -12.50 16.68 33.79
N VAL A 33 -12.49 15.52 33.14
CA VAL A 33 -11.38 15.08 32.30
C VAL A 33 -11.19 16.23 31.34
N VAL A 34 -10.06 16.93 31.45
CA VAL A 34 -9.65 17.89 30.42
C VAL A 34 -9.46 17.02 29.20
N GLU A 35 -10.45 17.01 28.31
CA GLU A 35 -10.32 16.32 27.03
C GLU A 35 -9.03 16.83 26.39
N PRO A 36 -8.10 15.94 26.02
CA PRO A 36 -6.91 16.36 25.30
C PRO A 36 -7.36 17.17 24.08
N PRO A 37 -6.63 18.25 23.72
CA PRO A 37 -7.00 19.07 22.59
C PRO A 37 -7.21 18.17 21.38
N VAL A 38 -8.39 18.25 20.76
CA VAL A 38 -8.71 17.51 19.53
C VAL A 38 -7.63 17.88 18.52
N GLN A 39 -6.78 16.92 18.18
CA GLN A 39 -5.77 17.12 17.16
C GLN A 39 -6.53 17.31 15.84
N GLU A 40 -6.48 18.54 15.29
CA GLU A 40 -7.16 18.81 14.03
C GLU A 40 -6.59 17.91 12.94
N LYS A 41 -7.47 17.21 12.23
CA LYS A 41 -7.13 16.41 11.05
C LYS A 41 -6.35 17.31 10.09
N PRO A 42 -5.14 16.92 9.63
CA PRO A 42 -4.47 17.66 8.57
C PRO A 42 -5.37 17.76 7.33
N ASP A 43 -5.26 18.87 6.59
CA ASP A 43 -6.06 19.15 5.40
C ASP A 43 -5.87 18.13 4.27
N TYR A 44 -4.65 17.62 4.11
CA TYR A 44 -4.28 16.59 3.12
C TYR A 44 -4.67 15.15 3.52
N ILE A 45 -5.29 14.93 4.68
CA ILE A 45 -5.85 13.62 5.03
C ILE A 45 -7.33 13.66 4.68
N ASP A 46 -7.82 12.76 3.81
CA ASP A 46 -9.21 12.79 3.36
C ASP A 46 -10.19 12.46 4.51
N VAL A 47 -9.93 11.39 5.25
CA VAL A 47 -10.78 10.89 6.34
C VAL A 47 -10.09 11.04 7.69
N ALA A 48 -10.78 11.65 8.67
CA ALA A 48 -10.29 11.70 10.05
C ALA A 48 -10.26 10.28 10.64
N VAL A 49 -9.06 9.72 10.75
CA VAL A 49 -8.83 8.44 11.41
C VAL A 49 -7.77 8.60 12.49
N SER A 50 -7.81 7.74 13.49
CA SER A 50 -6.73 7.56 14.45
C SER A 50 -6.19 6.15 14.25
N PRO A 51 -5.09 5.97 13.48
CA PRO A 51 -4.51 4.65 13.24
C PRO A 51 -4.21 3.94 14.55
N GLN A 52 -4.49 2.64 14.60
CA GLN A 52 -4.19 1.79 15.73
C GLN A 52 -3.61 0.47 15.21
N ALA A 53 -2.28 0.38 15.15
CA ALA A 53 -1.62 -0.88 14.89
C ALA A 53 -1.91 -1.89 16.03
N PRO A 54 -2.20 -3.16 15.73
CA PRO A 54 -2.40 -4.18 16.77
C PRO A 54 -1.10 -4.41 17.55
N MET A 55 -1.19 -4.53 18.88
CA MET A 55 -0.04 -4.85 19.77
C MET A 55 0.35 -6.32 19.76
N ASP A 56 -0.55 -7.16 19.25
CA ASP A 56 -0.40 -8.59 19.09
C ASP A 56 -0.48 -9.00 17.61
N GLY A 57 -0.30 -10.28 17.37
CA GLY A 57 -0.31 -10.87 16.04
C GLY A 57 1.00 -11.60 15.72
N THR A 58 1.00 -12.20 14.54
CA THR A 58 2.02 -13.14 14.12
C THR A 58 2.78 -12.61 12.91
N VAL A 59 4.10 -12.65 12.94
CA VAL A 59 4.93 -12.49 11.73
C VAL A 59 5.40 -13.85 11.24
N GLN A 60 5.32 -14.07 9.93
CA GLN A 60 5.79 -15.31 9.31
C GLN A 60 7.27 -15.15 8.96
N VAL A 61 8.13 -15.98 9.52
CA VAL A 61 9.57 -15.92 9.26
C VAL A 61 10.02 -17.18 8.55
N ARG A 62 10.88 -16.99 7.54
CA ARG A 62 11.66 -18.03 6.90
C ARG A 62 13.15 -17.78 7.18
N LEU A 63 13.92 -18.84 7.43
CA LEU A 63 15.37 -18.81 7.59
C LEU A 63 16.04 -19.52 6.40
N GLY A 64 17.06 -18.87 5.85
CA GLY A 64 17.91 -19.40 4.79
C GLY A 64 17.48 -19.03 3.37
N ALA A 65 18.36 -19.31 2.41
CA ALA A 65 18.10 -18.97 1.01
C ALA A 65 16.97 -19.81 0.40
N TYR A 66 16.07 -19.15 -0.33
CA TYR A 66 15.01 -19.85 -1.06
C TYR A 66 15.53 -20.50 -2.35
N GLN A 67 15.26 -21.79 -2.55
CA GLN A 67 15.60 -22.49 -3.79
C GLN A 67 14.57 -22.21 -4.89
N ASP A 68 14.85 -21.20 -5.72
CA ASP A 68 14.00 -20.82 -6.85
C ASP A 68 14.37 -21.58 -8.15
N ASN A 69 14.05 -22.87 -8.18
CA ASN A 69 14.26 -23.75 -9.33
C ASN A 69 13.60 -23.22 -10.61
N ILE A 70 12.46 -22.54 -10.48
CA ILE A 70 11.73 -21.98 -11.63
C ILE A 70 12.58 -20.88 -12.26
N THR A 71 13.05 -19.92 -11.48
CA THR A 71 13.86 -18.81 -12.00
C THR A 71 15.14 -19.30 -12.66
N SER A 72 15.88 -20.21 -12.01
CA SER A 72 17.08 -20.82 -12.62
C SER A 72 16.75 -21.47 -13.96
N TRP A 73 15.66 -22.24 -14.03
CA TRP A 73 15.23 -22.88 -15.27
C TRP A 73 14.83 -21.89 -16.37
N LEU A 74 14.17 -20.78 -16.02
CA LEU A 74 13.79 -19.72 -16.98
C LEU A 74 15.03 -19.08 -17.64
N HIS A 75 16.10 -18.84 -16.87
CA HIS A 75 17.35 -18.28 -17.41
C HIS A 75 18.13 -19.28 -18.27
N GLU A 76 18.09 -20.57 -17.93
CA GLU A 76 18.73 -21.63 -18.73
C GLU A 76 17.98 -21.93 -20.03
N ASN A 77 16.69 -21.61 -20.09
CA ASN A 77 15.80 -21.99 -21.19
C ASN A 77 15.07 -20.78 -21.81
N PRO A 78 15.79 -19.75 -22.32
CA PRO A 78 15.15 -18.62 -22.95
C PRO A 78 14.46 -19.05 -24.26
N GLY A 79 13.21 -18.66 -24.47
CA GLY A 79 12.51 -18.80 -25.76
C GLY A 79 11.67 -20.07 -25.96
N ILE A 80 11.31 -20.81 -24.91
CA ILE A 80 10.39 -21.99 -24.97
C ILE A 80 8.91 -21.57 -25.05
N GLY A 81 8.60 -20.27 -25.08
CA GLY A 81 7.23 -19.75 -25.22
C GLY A 81 6.54 -20.20 -26.51
N ASP A 82 5.20 -20.18 -26.51
CA ASP A 82 4.37 -20.64 -27.64
C ASP A 82 4.54 -19.71 -28.85
N PRO A 83 5.21 -20.16 -29.93
CA PRO A 83 5.42 -19.33 -31.11
C PRO A 83 4.12 -19.09 -31.89
N ASP A 84 3.11 -19.97 -31.76
CA ASP A 84 1.83 -19.84 -32.46
C ASP A 84 0.93 -18.76 -31.82
N LYS A 85 1.23 -18.37 -30.56
CA LYS A 85 0.61 -17.24 -29.85
C LYS A 85 1.45 -15.96 -29.89
N GLY A 86 2.59 -15.97 -30.57
CA GLY A 86 3.45 -14.79 -30.75
C GLY A 86 4.08 -14.24 -29.47
N ASN A 87 4.07 -15.00 -28.36
CA ASN A 87 4.52 -14.49 -27.06
C ASN A 87 5.98 -14.84 -26.72
N GLY A 88 6.63 -15.77 -27.46
CA GLY A 88 8.09 -15.97 -27.59
C GLY A 88 8.94 -16.10 -26.31
N LYS A 89 8.38 -15.98 -25.12
CA LYS A 89 9.07 -15.93 -23.83
C LYS A 89 8.62 -17.08 -22.95
N THR A 90 9.61 -17.64 -22.26
CA THR A 90 9.43 -18.72 -21.29
C THR A 90 8.75 -18.19 -20.03
N SER A 91 7.78 -18.94 -19.50
CA SER A 91 6.96 -18.57 -18.33
C SER A 91 6.96 -19.64 -17.23
N ILE A 92 6.42 -19.31 -16.05
CA ILE A 92 6.23 -20.32 -14.99
C ILE A 92 5.34 -21.49 -15.40
N LYS A 93 4.41 -21.27 -16.34
CA LYS A 93 3.61 -22.37 -16.86
C LYS A 93 4.47 -23.31 -17.69
N ASN A 94 5.39 -22.78 -18.51
CA ASN A 94 6.33 -23.62 -19.25
C ASN A 94 7.22 -24.43 -18.31
N ALA A 95 7.66 -23.82 -17.19
CA ALA A 95 8.41 -24.53 -16.15
C ALA A 95 7.56 -25.67 -15.54
N ALA A 96 6.31 -25.40 -15.17
CA ALA A 96 5.38 -26.40 -14.65
C ALA A 96 5.10 -27.52 -15.66
N ASP A 97 4.90 -27.20 -16.95
CA ASP A 97 4.70 -28.18 -18.03
C ASP A 97 5.95 -29.06 -18.23
N ALA A 98 7.14 -28.52 -17.94
CA ALA A 98 8.41 -29.26 -17.92
C ALA A 98 8.65 -30.05 -16.62
N GLY A 99 7.74 -29.98 -15.65
CA GLY A 99 7.88 -30.62 -14.34
C GLY A 99 8.81 -29.90 -13.36
N VAL A 100 9.18 -28.64 -13.65
CA VAL A 100 9.99 -27.80 -12.78
C VAL A 100 9.09 -27.07 -11.81
N VAL A 101 9.33 -27.31 -10.51
CA VAL A 101 8.59 -26.70 -9.40
C VAL A 101 9.56 -26.30 -8.29
N ASN A 102 9.21 -25.23 -7.59
CA ASN A 102 9.81 -24.89 -6.32
C ASN A 102 9.28 -25.82 -5.22
N GLN A 103 10.17 -26.20 -4.32
CA GLN A 103 9.87 -27.14 -3.23
C GLN A 103 9.41 -26.40 -1.98
N ASN A 104 8.77 -27.14 -1.07
CA ASN A 104 8.54 -26.63 0.28
C ASN A 104 9.86 -26.27 0.95
N TRP A 105 9.81 -25.31 1.87
CA TRP A 105 10.91 -25.03 2.77
C TRP A 105 11.28 -26.28 3.56
N PRO A 106 12.58 -26.52 3.84
CA PRO A 106 12.99 -27.61 4.70
C PRO A 106 12.35 -27.49 6.09
N GLU A 107 12.17 -28.62 6.77
CA GLU A 107 11.64 -28.64 8.13
C GLU A 107 12.51 -27.78 9.06
N GLY A 108 11.89 -26.96 9.92
CA GLY A 108 12.61 -26.06 10.83
C GLY A 108 12.97 -24.68 10.27
N HIS A 109 12.79 -24.44 8.96
CA HIS A 109 13.13 -23.17 8.31
C HIS A 109 11.99 -22.15 8.27
N ALA A 110 10.74 -22.56 8.43
CA ALA A 110 9.59 -21.65 8.37
C ALA A 110 8.77 -21.75 9.66
N PHE A 111 8.49 -20.62 10.28
CA PHE A 111 7.76 -20.58 11.55
C PHE A 111 7.02 -19.25 11.74
N ASN A 112 6.08 -19.28 12.69
CA ASN A 112 5.28 -18.16 13.12
C ASN A 112 5.90 -17.59 14.39
N VAL A 113 6.18 -16.29 14.41
CA VAL A 113 6.67 -15.58 15.58
C VAL A 113 5.56 -14.67 16.10
N GLU A 114 5.12 -14.91 17.32
CA GLU A 114 4.16 -14.03 18.00
C GLU A 114 4.86 -12.77 18.49
N ILE A 115 4.36 -11.59 18.12
CA ILE A 115 4.93 -10.31 18.56
C ILE A 115 4.92 -10.17 20.09
N ALA A 116 3.91 -10.75 20.75
CA ALA A 116 3.85 -10.81 22.21
C ALA A 116 5.01 -11.61 22.84
N ASP A 117 5.53 -12.63 22.16
CA ASP A 117 6.70 -13.38 22.62
C ASP A 117 8.00 -12.61 22.39
N VAL A 118 8.12 -11.91 21.25
CA VAL A 118 9.22 -10.97 21.01
C VAL A 118 9.27 -9.93 22.13
N ASP A 119 8.12 -9.35 22.47
CA ASP A 119 7.99 -8.37 23.54
C ASP A 119 8.38 -8.92 24.91
N ARG A 120 7.81 -10.07 25.27
CA ARG A 120 8.08 -10.75 26.55
C ARG A 120 9.55 -11.09 26.72
N VAL A 121 10.20 -11.62 25.67
CA VAL A 121 11.60 -12.07 25.75
C VAL A 121 12.56 -10.88 25.70
N LEU A 122 12.42 -9.98 24.73
CA LEU A 122 13.40 -8.90 24.53
C LEU A 122 13.30 -7.80 25.60
N ARG A 123 12.14 -7.60 26.24
CA ARG A 123 12.03 -6.63 27.36
C ARG A 123 12.92 -7.03 28.55
N GLU A 124 13.27 -8.31 28.70
CA GLU A 124 14.20 -8.78 29.74
C GLU A 124 15.68 -8.57 29.38
N ASN A 125 15.98 -8.09 28.16
CA ASN A 125 17.32 -7.87 27.62
C ASN A 125 18.25 -9.11 27.72
N PRO A 126 17.82 -10.30 27.26
CA PRO A 126 18.60 -11.53 27.38
C PRO A 126 19.88 -11.53 26.54
N ASP A 127 19.90 -10.76 25.44
CA ASP A 127 21.02 -10.64 24.51
C ASP A 127 21.99 -9.50 24.86
N GLY A 128 21.65 -8.65 25.84
CA GLY A 128 22.47 -7.50 26.22
C GLY A 128 22.42 -6.33 25.22
N LEU A 129 21.56 -6.38 24.19
CA LEU A 129 21.46 -5.36 23.14
C LEU A 129 20.45 -4.25 23.44
N GLY A 130 19.83 -4.28 24.62
CA GLY A 130 18.84 -3.31 25.08
C GLY A 130 17.49 -3.96 25.37
N ALA A 131 16.82 -3.48 26.42
CA ALA A 131 15.49 -3.96 26.79
C ALA A 131 14.45 -3.46 25.78
N GLY A 132 13.71 -4.39 25.16
CA GLY A 132 12.72 -4.09 24.14
C GLY A 132 13.35 -3.97 22.74
N SER A 133 12.84 -3.05 21.92
CA SER A 133 13.38 -2.82 20.58
C SER A 133 14.82 -2.33 20.62
N TYR A 134 15.62 -2.76 19.65
CA TYR A 134 16.97 -2.29 19.40
C TYR A 134 17.00 -0.80 19.01
N ARG A 135 15.90 -0.29 18.43
CA ARG A 135 15.72 1.12 18.04
C ARG A 135 14.61 1.78 18.87
N PRO A 136 14.81 1.99 20.19
CA PRO A 136 13.82 2.67 21.04
C PRO A 136 13.68 4.16 20.70
N ASP A 137 14.58 4.71 19.87
CA ASP A 137 14.50 6.02 19.25
C ASP A 137 13.54 6.07 18.05
N ILE A 138 13.25 4.93 17.41
CA ILE A 138 12.28 4.81 16.31
C ILE A 138 10.94 4.29 16.82
N PHE A 139 10.95 3.20 17.59
CA PHE A 139 9.74 2.46 17.94
C PHE A 139 9.24 2.84 19.33
N ILE A 140 7.92 2.96 19.48
CA ILE A 140 7.31 3.06 20.81
C ILE A 140 7.41 1.73 21.56
N GLU A 141 7.20 1.74 22.87
CA GLU A 141 7.23 0.49 23.66
C GLU A 141 6.20 -0.51 23.12
N GLY A 142 6.61 -1.79 23.00
CA GLY A 142 5.80 -2.86 22.45
C GLY A 142 5.82 -2.96 20.92
N ARG A 143 6.61 -2.10 20.25
CA ARG A 143 6.84 -2.16 18.80
C ARG A 143 8.25 -2.63 18.50
N TYR A 144 8.38 -3.41 17.44
CA TYR A 144 9.60 -4.14 17.11
C TYR A 144 9.91 -4.02 15.64
N SER A 145 11.20 -4.01 15.32
CA SER A 145 11.72 -4.06 13.96
C SER A 145 11.85 -5.50 13.48
N VAL A 146 12.09 -5.69 12.17
CA VAL A 146 12.47 -7.00 11.61
C VAL A 146 13.78 -7.49 12.22
N PHE A 147 14.69 -6.57 12.60
CA PHE A 147 15.92 -6.92 13.29
C PHE A 147 15.67 -7.44 14.70
N ASP A 148 14.68 -6.91 15.40
CA ASP A 148 14.26 -7.43 16.71
C ASP A 148 13.68 -8.85 16.60
N VAL A 149 13.02 -9.18 15.49
CA VAL A 149 12.60 -10.56 15.22
C VAL A 149 13.82 -11.48 15.07
N LEU A 150 14.89 -11.04 14.39
CA LEU A 150 16.15 -11.79 14.32
C LEU A 150 16.81 -11.94 15.70
N ARG A 151 16.84 -10.88 16.53
CA ARG A 151 17.33 -10.93 17.91
C ARG A 151 16.57 -11.97 18.74
N TYR A 152 15.24 -11.94 18.67
CA TYR A 152 14.39 -12.91 19.35
C TYR A 152 14.74 -14.35 18.95
N LEU A 153 14.96 -14.61 17.66
CA LEU A 153 15.31 -15.94 17.16
C LEU A 153 16.68 -16.39 17.65
N ALA A 154 17.68 -15.52 17.63
CA ALA A 154 19.02 -15.85 18.13
C ALA A 154 19.05 -16.12 19.64
N VAL A 155 18.11 -15.55 20.41
CA VAL A 155 17.99 -15.82 21.86
C VAL A 155 17.25 -17.13 22.13
N THR A 156 16.24 -17.45 21.31
CA THR A 156 15.30 -18.55 21.60
C THR A 156 15.67 -19.85 20.92
N ARG A 157 16.56 -19.82 19.94
CA ARG A 157 17.06 -20.98 19.23
C ARG A 157 18.52 -21.24 19.60
N ASP A 158 18.86 -22.51 19.79
CA ASP A 158 20.23 -22.95 20.08
C ASP A 158 21.07 -23.17 18.81
N ASP A 159 20.42 -23.21 17.65
CA ASP A 159 21.04 -23.38 16.34
C ASP A 159 21.37 -22.06 15.63
N LEU A 160 21.07 -20.90 16.22
CA LEU A 160 21.26 -19.58 15.63
C LEU A 160 21.99 -18.63 16.59
N GLU A 161 23.07 -18.00 16.14
CA GLU A 161 23.81 -16.99 16.89
C GLU A 161 23.83 -15.66 16.13
N LEU A 162 23.65 -14.55 16.85
CA LEU A 162 23.75 -13.19 16.32
C LEU A 162 24.83 -12.44 17.08
N THR A 163 25.84 -11.93 16.38
CA THR A 163 26.91 -11.11 16.98
C THR A 163 26.91 -9.72 16.38
N ILE A 164 26.79 -8.69 17.24
CA ILE A 164 26.93 -7.29 16.81
C ILE A 164 28.41 -6.92 16.71
N VAL A 165 28.84 -6.58 15.49
CA VAL A 165 30.21 -6.12 15.20
C VAL A 165 30.34 -4.62 15.46
N LYS A 166 29.34 -3.83 15.04
CA LYS A 166 29.24 -2.39 15.32
C LYS A 166 27.80 -1.97 15.50
N ASP A 167 27.57 -1.09 16.48
CA ASP A 167 26.26 -0.47 16.71
C ASP A 167 25.86 0.46 15.54
N HIS A 168 24.56 0.74 15.41
CA HIS A 168 24.01 1.59 14.34
C HIS A 168 24.63 3.00 14.30
N ASN A 169 25.02 3.55 15.45
CA ASN A 169 25.66 4.87 15.54
C ASN A 169 27.12 4.88 15.09
N GLU A 170 27.78 3.73 15.10
CA GLU A 170 29.22 3.58 14.84
C GLU A 170 29.52 2.94 13.47
N SER A 171 28.54 2.27 12.86
CA SER A 171 28.70 1.57 11.58
C SER A 171 28.99 2.53 10.41
N GLY A 172 28.51 3.77 10.50
CA GLY A 172 28.51 4.71 9.37
C GLY A 172 27.40 4.45 8.35
N LEU A 173 26.54 3.44 8.56
CA LEU A 173 25.43 3.07 7.69
C LEU A 173 24.05 3.45 8.26
N GLY A 174 23.99 3.83 9.54
CA GLY A 174 22.73 4.11 10.24
C GLY A 174 21.94 2.85 10.63
N THR A 175 22.58 1.68 10.55
CA THR A 175 22.08 0.33 10.88
C THR A 175 23.24 -0.43 11.52
N PRO A 176 23.01 -1.43 12.40
CA PRO A 176 24.10 -2.21 12.97
C PRO A 176 24.83 -3.02 11.89
N LEU A 177 26.11 -3.29 12.11
CA LEU A 177 26.85 -4.35 11.43
C LEU A 177 26.88 -5.57 12.33
N TYR A 178 26.53 -6.73 11.79
CA TYR A 178 26.40 -7.96 12.56
C TYR A 178 26.79 -9.17 11.70
N THR A 179 27.06 -10.29 12.38
CA THR A 179 27.24 -11.60 11.79
C THR A 179 26.20 -12.57 12.34
N VAL A 180 25.83 -13.55 11.54
CA VAL A 180 24.95 -14.65 11.95
C VAL A 180 25.70 -15.97 11.79
N SER A 181 25.63 -16.82 12.82
CA SER A 181 26.02 -18.23 12.71
C SER A 181 24.79 -19.12 12.74
N TRP A 182 24.67 -20.10 11.83
CA TRP A 182 23.50 -20.96 11.76
C TRP A 182 23.87 -22.44 11.50
N ASP A 183 23.29 -23.34 12.29
CA ASP A 183 23.31 -24.80 12.06
C ASP A 183 22.08 -25.14 11.21
N GLN A 184 22.23 -24.98 9.89
CA GLN A 184 21.19 -25.21 8.91
C GLN A 184 20.84 -26.70 8.81
N ASN A 185 21.81 -27.58 9.02
CA ASN A 185 21.65 -29.03 8.82
C ASN A 185 21.17 -29.77 10.09
N GLY A 186 21.23 -29.13 11.25
CA GLY A 186 20.78 -29.65 12.55
C GLY A 186 21.71 -30.69 13.18
N ASP A 187 23.01 -30.68 12.84
CA ASP A 187 23.99 -31.64 13.36
C ASP A 187 24.64 -31.22 14.69
N GLY A 188 24.26 -30.05 15.21
CA GLY A 188 24.77 -29.45 16.43
C GLY A 188 26.06 -28.65 16.23
N GLN A 189 26.47 -28.38 15.00
CA GLN A 189 27.58 -27.51 14.64
C GLN A 189 27.11 -26.47 13.63
N PHE A 190 27.55 -25.22 13.80
CA PHE A 190 27.30 -24.20 12.79
C PHE A 190 27.96 -24.60 11.46
N ASP A 191 27.20 -24.50 10.37
CA ASP A 191 27.65 -24.86 9.04
C ASP A 191 28.79 -23.93 8.60
N ALA A 192 29.86 -24.48 8.00
CA ALA A 192 31.09 -23.73 7.75
C ALA A 192 30.91 -22.45 6.90
N ASP A 193 29.97 -22.47 5.95
CA ASP A 193 29.63 -21.32 5.10
C ASP A 193 28.66 -20.34 5.78
N GLU A 194 28.08 -20.75 6.91
CA GLU A 194 27.16 -19.99 7.75
C GLU A 194 27.73 -19.77 9.16
N VAL A 195 29.06 -19.75 9.34
CA VAL A 195 29.70 -19.28 10.58
C VAL A 195 30.10 -17.83 10.41
N ASP A 196 29.67 -16.97 11.34
CA ASP A 196 29.99 -15.55 11.34
C ASP A 196 29.70 -14.84 10.00
N ASN A 197 28.61 -15.23 9.34
CA ASN A 197 28.26 -14.71 8.02
C ASN A 197 27.70 -13.29 8.12
N GLU A 198 28.40 -12.32 7.52
CA GLU A 198 28.01 -10.90 7.49
C GLU A 198 26.97 -10.56 6.41
N ASN A 199 26.66 -11.51 5.53
CA ASN A 199 25.79 -11.28 4.38
C ASN A 199 24.30 -11.52 4.67
N TRP A 200 23.95 -11.73 5.94
CA TRP A 200 22.56 -11.88 6.32
C TRP A 200 21.78 -10.57 6.11
N HIS A 201 20.59 -10.71 5.56
CA HIS A 201 19.60 -9.64 5.42
C HIS A 201 18.19 -10.25 5.35
N PHE A 202 17.21 -9.47 4.94
CA PHE A 202 15.85 -9.94 4.74
C PHE A 202 15.31 -9.64 3.35
N ARG A 203 14.44 -10.52 2.87
CA ARG A 203 13.45 -10.22 1.84
C ARG A 203 12.10 -9.99 2.51
N LEU A 204 11.30 -9.09 1.94
CA LEU A 204 9.93 -8.84 2.38
C LEU A 204 8.93 -9.39 1.36
N PHE A 205 7.75 -9.78 1.81
CA PHE A 205 6.66 -10.14 0.92
C PHE A 205 5.59 -9.05 0.98
N ALA A 206 5.13 -8.60 -0.17
CA ALA A 206 3.90 -7.82 -0.25
C ALA A 206 2.75 -8.65 0.34
N MET A 207 2.01 -8.08 1.30
CA MET A 207 0.86 -8.74 1.90
C MET A 207 -0.30 -8.76 0.89
N GLY A 208 -0.62 -9.96 0.39
CA GLY A 208 -1.74 -10.17 -0.55
C GLY A 208 -2.86 -11.07 -0.02
N ASP A 209 -2.65 -11.75 1.12
CA ASP A 209 -3.53 -12.82 1.60
C ASP A 209 -3.91 -13.81 0.46
N GLU A 210 -5.19 -13.91 0.06
CA GLU A 210 -5.66 -14.73 -1.07
C GLU A 210 -5.06 -14.33 -2.44
N PHE A 211 -4.51 -13.11 -2.57
CA PHE A 211 -3.73 -12.68 -3.72
C PHE A 211 -2.33 -13.31 -3.71
N THR A 212 -2.26 -14.61 -3.98
CA THR A 212 -1.02 -15.30 -4.35
C THR A 212 -0.61 -15.04 -5.81
N ARG A 213 -1.19 -14.02 -6.48
CA ARG A 213 -1.03 -13.73 -7.94
C ARG A 213 0.32 -13.21 -8.38
N ALA A 214 1.19 -12.91 -7.42
CA ALA A 214 2.38 -12.10 -7.67
C ALA A 214 3.57 -12.68 -6.91
N ILE A 215 3.73 -14.00 -6.95
CA ILE A 215 4.89 -14.68 -6.35
C ILE A 215 5.52 -15.46 -7.50
N SER A 216 6.36 -14.80 -8.30
CA SER A 216 7.28 -15.39 -9.28
C SER A 216 8.03 -14.30 -10.05
N ASN A 217 9.30 -14.55 -10.37
CA ASN A 217 10.14 -13.62 -11.13
C ASN A 217 9.61 -13.29 -12.53
N SER A 218 8.81 -14.17 -13.14
CA SER A 218 8.13 -13.86 -14.42
C SER A 218 7.04 -12.79 -14.31
N GLN A 219 6.62 -12.47 -13.08
CA GLN A 219 5.49 -11.61 -12.71
C GLN A 219 5.91 -10.43 -11.84
N GLY A 220 7.21 -10.42 -11.51
CA GLY A 220 7.86 -9.32 -10.87
C GLY A 220 8.38 -9.55 -9.47
N PHE A 221 8.07 -10.67 -8.83
CA PHE A 221 8.41 -10.91 -7.44
C PHE A 221 9.20 -12.19 -7.30
N HIS A 222 10.41 -12.13 -6.73
CA HIS A 222 11.15 -13.34 -6.42
C HIS A 222 10.35 -14.22 -5.46
N ALA A 223 10.33 -15.54 -5.70
CA ALA A 223 9.50 -16.45 -4.92
C ALA A 223 9.94 -16.52 -3.44
N GLY A 224 11.19 -16.16 -3.17
CA GLY A 224 11.76 -15.91 -1.85
C GLY A 224 11.47 -14.53 -1.24
N GLY A 225 10.70 -13.65 -1.90
CA GLY A 225 10.38 -12.28 -1.48
C GLY A 225 11.18 -11.20 -2.21
N GLU A 226 10.80 -9.93 -2.04
CA GLU A 226 11.49 -8.78 -2.63
C GLU A 226 12.83 -8.53 -1.96
N LEU A 227 13.88 -8.47 -2.78
CA LEU A 227 15.18 -7.94 -2.40
C LEU A 227 15.02 -6.48 -1.97
N ASN A 228 15.72 -6.01 -0.95
CA ASN A 228 15.65 -4.60 -0.56
C ASN A 228 16.96 -4.09 0.03
N TYR A 229 17.12 -2.77 0.02
CA TYR A 229 18.24 -2.08 0.68
C TYR A 229 17.84 -1.38 1.99
N MET A 230 16.63 -1.67 2.50
CA MET A 230 16.15 -1.07 3.74
C MET A 230 16.99 -1.51 4.93
N ARG A 231 17.02 -0.67 5.95
CA ARG A 231 17.64 -0.97 7.24
C ARG A 231 16.70 -1.88 8.02
N MET A 232 17.16 -3.09 8.36
CA MET A 232 16.32 -4.11 9.00
C MET A 232 15.84 -3.66 10.39
N ASP A 233 16.64 -2.85 11.07
CA ASP A 233 16.36 -2.26 12.38
C ASP A 233 15.40 -1.06 12.32
N GLU A 234 15.12 -0.52 11.13
CA GLU A 234 14.14 0.56 10.93
C GLU A 234 12.81 0.04 10.34
N MET A 235 12.81 -1.17 9.78
CA MET A 235 11.63 -1.79 9.20
C MET A 235 10.72 -2.36 10.29
N TRP A 236 9.49 -1.86 10.41
CA TRP A 236 8.51 -2.39 11.35
C TRP A 236 8.22 -3.87 11.06
N ALA A 237 8.28 -4.71 12.10
CA ALA A 237 7.78 -6.08 12.07
C ALA A 237 6.24 -6.07 12.14
N ASN A 238 5.63 -5.72 11.01
CA ASN A 238 4.19 -5.58 10.88
C ASN A 238 3.52 -6.97 11.00
N PRO A 239 2.57 -7.16 11.93
CA PRO A 239 1.78 -8.38 12.01
C PRO A 239 1.20 -8.80 10.64
N ASN A 240 1.04 -10.10 10.46
CA ASN A 240 0.58 -10.74 9.22
C ASN A 240 1.51 -10.54 8.01
N THR A 241 2.67 -9.91 8.18
CA THR A 241 3.72 -9.83 7.15
C THR A 241 4.61 -11.06 7.20
N ARG A 242 5.15 -11.42 6.02
CA ARG A 242 6.17 -12.46 5.89
C ARG A 242 7.52 -11.84 5.60
N TYR A 243 8.54 -12.32 6.31
CA TYR A 243 9.94 -12.00 6.09
C TYR A 243 10.73 -13.28 5.83
N ASN A 244 11.71 -13.20 4.95
CA ASN A 244 12.67 -14.26 4.74
C ASN A 244 14.06 -13.73 5.11
N LEU A 245 14.57 -14.16 6.26
CA LEU A 245 15.90 -13.83 6.75
C LEU A 245 16.87 -14.84 6.16
N GLN A 246 17.80 -14.36 5.34
CA GLN A 246 18.68 -15.25 4.58
C GLN A 246 20.05 -14.62 4.38
N PRO A 247 21.09 -15.46 4.19
CA PRO A 247 22.34 -15.00 3.62
C PRO A 247 22.11 -14.55 2.17
N PHE A 248 22.86 -13.54 1.76
CA PHE A 248 22.98 -13.08 0.38
C PHE A 248 24.44 -13.21 -0.09
N SER A 249 24.70 -12.88 -1.35
CA SER A 249 26.05 -12.76 -1.86
C SER A 249 26.77 -11.54 -1.25
N GLU A 250 28.10 -11.59 -1.27
CA GLU A 250 28.94 -10.44 -0.91
C GLU A 250 28.63 -9.20 -1.77
N TYR A 251 28.17 -9.40 -3.02
CA TYR A 251 27.82 -8.31 -3.93
C TYR A 251 26.54 -7.59 -3.50
N MET A 252 25.55 -8.32 -2.99
CA MET A 252 24.32 -7.72 -2.47
C MET A 252 24.62 -6.88 -1.25
N THR A 253 25.37 -7.46 -0.30
CA THR A 253 25.85 -6.78 0.91
C THR A 253 26.59 -5.50 0.57
N ALA A 254 27.54 -5.57 -0.38
CA ALA A 254 28.30 -4.41 -0.83
C ALA A 254 27.40 -3.33 -1.46
N ARG A 255 26.47 -3.71 -2.34
CA ARG A 255 25.51 -2.78 -2.97
C ARG A 255 24.59 -2.11 -1.94
N ARG A 256 24.03 -2.88 -1.01
CA ARG A 256 23.23 -2.37 0.12
C ARG A 256 24.03 -1.38 0.97
N HIS A 257 25.26 -1.74 1.36
CA HIS A 257 26.12 -0.87 2.17
C HIS A 257 26.48 0.43 1.44
N TRP A 258 26.74 0.36 0.14
CA TRP A 258 26.96 1.55 -0.68
C TRP A 258 25.75 2.49 -0.62
N VAL A 259 24.53 1.99 -0.91
CA VAL A 259 23.29 2.77 -0.85
C VAL A 259 23.10 3.42 0.53
N GLN A 260 23.18 2.63 1.59
CA GLN A 260 22.95 3.11 2.96
C GLN A 260 23.98 4.14 3.39
N LYS A 261 25.26 3.93 3.03
CA LYS A 261 26.34 4.87 3.30
C LYS A 261 26.13 6.19 2.56
N THR A 262 25.78 6.15 1.28
CA THR A 262 25.54 7.34 0.46
C THR A 262 24.39 8.18 1.04
N GLN A 263 23.30 7.55 1.50
CA GLN A 263 22.21 8.26 2.19
C GLN A 263 22.68 8.95 3.48
N VAL A 264 23.47 8.25 4.32
CA VAL A 264 24.04 8.81 5.55
C VAL A 264 24.95 10.01 5.26
N GLU A 265 25.81 9.90 4.26
CA GLU A 265 26.74 10.96 3.85
C GLU A 265 25.97 12.17 3.29
N ARG A 266 24.97 11.94 2.44
CA ARG A 266 24.11 13.00 1.87
C ARG A 266 23.39 13.78 2.95
N GLN A 267 22.82 13.09 3.95
CA GLN A 267 22.14 13.76 5.04
C GLN A 267 23.08 14.52 5.97
N LYS A 268 24.31 14.03 6.21
CA LYS A 268 25.33 14.79 6.94
C LYS A 268 25.70 16.09 6.22
N GLU A 269 25.70 16.08 4.90
CA GLU A 269 26.01 17.25 4.08
C GLU A 269 24.85 18.25 4.00
N ARG A 270 23.62 17.77 3.81
CA ARG A 270 22.46 18.60 3.42
C ARG A 270 21.35 18.67 4.47
N GLY A 271 21.42 17.87 5.53
CA GLY A 271 20.31 17.66 6.45
C GLY A 271 19.17 16.86 5.83
N PHE A 272 17.95 17.04 6.33
CA PHE A 272 16.75 16.40 5.82
C PHE A 272 16.18 17.16 4.62
N VAL A 273 16.94 17.17 3.53
CA VAL A 273 16.56 17.82 2.27
C VAL A 273 16.65 16.79 1.15
N LEU A 274 15.50 16.48 0.55
CA LEU A 274 15.42 15.61 -0.63
C LEU A 274 16.01 16.36 -1.83
N GLN A 275 16.91 15.72 -2.58
CA GLN A 275 17.60 16.37 -3.69
C GLN A 275 16.64 16.69 -4.83
N GLN A 276 15.80 15.72 -5.22
CA GLN A 276 14.80 15.91 -6.25
C GLN A 276 13.52 15.13 -5.93
N PHE A 277 12.39 15.76 -6.20
CA PHE A 277 11.12 15.09 -6.33
C PHE A 277 10.64 15.19 -7.78
N GLU A 278 10.11 14.10 -8.34
CA GLU A 278 9.53 14.07 -9.69
C GLU A 278 8.08 13.57 -9.64
N ALA A 279 7.16 14.28 -10.29
CA ALA A 279 5.79 13.83 -10.48
C ALA A 279 5.44 13.78 -11.97
N ASP A 280 5.10 12.60 -12.46
CA ASP A 280 4.67 12.39 -13.85
C ASP A 280 3.14 12.35 -13.94
N SER A 281 2.58 13.44 -14.47
CA SER A 281 1.15 13.59 -14.70
C SER A 281 0.67 12.79 -15.93
N PRO A 282 -0.56 12.25 -15.91
CA PRO A 282 -1.20 11.73 -17.10
C PRO A 282 -1.66 12.84 -18.07
N VAL A 283 -1.65 14.11 -17.63
CA VAL A 283 -2.09 15.26 -18.43
C VAL A 283 -1.02 15.61 -19.47
N ILE A 284 -1.46 15.65 -20.72
CA ILE A 284 -0.66 16.11 -21.85
C ILE A 284 -0.47 17.62 -21.75
N ASP A 285 0.76 18.10 -21.89
CA ASP A 285 1.05 19.52 -22.04
C ASP A 285 0.53 19.99 -23.41
N GLN A 286 -0.64 20.63 -23.40
CA GLN A 286 -1.26 21.17 -24.61
C GLN A 286 -0.50 22.37 -25.19
N ASN A 287 0.46 22.95 -24.45
CA ASN A 287 1.31 24.05 -24.88
C ASN A 287 2.68 23.58 -25.38
N ALA A 288 3.00 22.29 -25.26
CA ALA A 288 4.24 21.74 -25.81
C ALA A 288 4.24 21.87 -27.33
N THR A 289 5.07 22.77 -27.85
CA THR A 289 5.23 23.00 -29.29
C THR A 289 6.11 21.96 -29.97
N GLU A 290 6.78 21.13 -29.19
CA GLU A 290 7.66 20.06 -29.64
C GLU A 290 7.17 18.72 -29.06
N LEU A 291 7.19 17.70 -29.90
CA LEU A 291 7.04 16.32 -29.42
C LEU A 291 8.31 15.95 -28.65
N ALA A 292 8.18 15.05 -27.67
CA ALA A 292 9.33 14.42 -27.04
C ALA A 292 10.23 13.76 -28.11
N PRO A 293 11.53 13.49 -27.84
CA PRO A 293 12.49 12.96 -28.83
C PRO A 293 12.06 11.67 -29.56
N ASP A 294 11.11 10.94 -28.98
CA ASP A 294 10.46 9.73 -29.49
C ASP A 294 9.19 10.00 -30.34
N GLY A 295 8.84 11.27 -30.58
CA GLY A 295 7.66 11.68 -31.35
C GLY A 295 6.35 11.73 -30.56
N ARG A 296 6.37 11.69 -29.22
CA ARG A 296 5.17 11.67 -28.37
C ARG A 296 4.79 13.06 -27.83
N THR A 297 3.54 13.24 -27.42
CA THR A 297 3.12 14.50 -26.77
C THR A 297 3.74 14.60 -25.37
N GLN A 298 4.33 15.75 -25.08
CA GLN A 298 5.04 15.97 -23.81
C GLN A 298 4.03 15.92 -22.66
N LYS A 299 4.32 15.10 -21.64
CA LYS A 299 3.55 15.09 -20.39
C LYS A 299 4.03 16.21 -19.49
N ILE A 300 3.17 16.66 -18.59
CA ILE A 300 3.59 17.54 -17.50
C ILE A 300 4.38 16.69 -16.50
N THR A 301 5.71 16.86 -16.50
CA THR A 301 6.60 16.35 -15.46
C THR A 301 6.97 17.51 -14.54
N VAL A 302 6.57 17.42 -13.28
CA VAL A 302 6.96 18.39 -12.25
C VAL A 302 8.26 17.90 -11.61
N LYS A 303 9.29 18.74 -11.59
CA LYS A 303 10.53 18.50 -10.85
C LYS A 303 10.70 19.57 -9.78
N LEU A 304 10.78 19.13 -8.54
CA LEU A 304 11.13 19.98 -7.40
C LEU A 304 12.53 19.62 -6.94
N HIS A 305 13.30 20.61 -6.50
CA HIS A 305 14.66 20.42 -6.03
C HIS A 305 14.81 20.97 -4.62
N ASP A 306 15.72 20.37 -3.86
CA ASP A 306 16.05 20.81 -2.49
C ASP A 306 14.81 20.89 -1.58
N VAL A 307 13.96 19.87 -1.61
CA VAL A 307 12.69 19.83 -0.87
C VAL A 307 12.97 19.50 0.59
N PRO A 308 12.76 20.43 1.55
CA PRO A 308 12.98 20.16 2.96
C PRO A 308 11.92 19.21 3.50
N VAL A 309 12.33 18.14 4.18
CA VAL A 309 11.44 17.12 4.75
C VAL A 309 11.43 17.24 6.27
N THR A 310 10.25 17.13 6.88
CA THR A 310 10.05 17.18 8.33
C THR A 310 9.08 16.10 8.76
N ALA A 311 9.32 15.47 9.91
CA ALA A 311 8.40 14.52 10.49
C ALA A 311 7.06 15.17 10.87
N ASN A 312 5.95 14.62 10.38
CA ASN A 312 4.59 15.02 10.73
C ASN A 312 3.94 14.07 11.75
N ASN A 313 4.60 12.95 12.07
CA ASN A 313 4.17 11.96 13.07
C ASN A 313 2.79 11.33 12.76
N HIS A 314 2.57 10.86 11.53
CA HIS A 314 1.29 10.26 11.12
C HIS A 314 0.97 8.92 11.79
N ARG A 315 1.99 8.22 12.30
CA ARG A 315 1.89 6.90 12.94
C ARG A 315 2.39 6.88 14.39
N PRO A 316 1.79 7.66 15.30
CA PRO A 316 2.19 7.70 16.70
C PRO A 316 1.87 6.39 17.44
N ASP A 317 1.08 5.50 16.83
CA ASP A 317 0.78 4.15 17.26
C ASP A 317 1.93 3.15 17.01
N ILE A 318 2.93 3.53 16.21
CA ILE A 318 4.11 2.72 15.89
C ILE A 318 5.40 3.44 16.26
N PHE A 319 5.53 4.71 15.87
CA PHE A 319 6.81 5.42 15.89
C PHE A 319 6.87 6.50 16.98
N GLN A 320 8.08 6.74 17.47
CA GLN A 320 8.41 7.88 18.31
C GLN A 320 8.23 9.20 17.53
N PRO A 321 7.90 10.31 18.21
CA PRO A 321 7.88 11.62 17.58
C PRO A 321 9.24 11.96 16.95
N GLY A 322 9.22 12.42 15.70
CA GLY A 322 10.41 12.84 14.95
C GLY A 322 10.91 11.83 13.92
N VAL A 323 10.37 10.60 13.89
CA VAL A 323 10.66 9.62 12.83
C VAL A 323 10.11 10.13 11.50
N ILE A 324 10.96 10.11 10.46
CA ILE A 324 10.58 10.46 9.10
C ILE A 324 10.21 9.19 8.35
N THR A 325 9.07 9.23 7.67
CA THR A 325 8.56 8.16 6.83
C THR A 325 8.51 8.60 5.36
N GLY A 326 8.25 7.66 4.47
CA GLY A 326 8.02 7.94 3.06
C GLY A 326 6.84 8.91 2.84
N MET A 327 5.84 8.87 3.71
CA MET A 327 4.69 9.78 3.68
C MET A 327 5.13 11.22 3.90
N ASP A 328 6.08 11.47 4.81
CA ASP A 328 6.61 12.81 5.06
C ASP A 328 7.31 13.41 3.83
N ILE A 329 8.01 12.58 3.05
CA ILE A 329 8.66 12.99 1.78
C ILE A 329 7.61 13.52 0.80
N PHE A 330 6.53 12.77 0.61
CA PHE A 330 5.46 13.13 -0.31
C PHE A 330 4.56 14.25 0.22
N VAL A 331 4.38 14.38 1.54
CA VAL A 331 3.71 15.56 2.14
C VAL A 331 4.53 16.82 1.89
N ALA A 332 5.86 16.76 2.07
CA ALA A 332 6.73 17.90 1.78
C ALA A 332 6.67 18.29 0.29
N ALA A 333 6.79 17.31 -0.61
CA ALA A 333 6.68 17.53 -2.04
C ALA A 333 5.28 18.02 -2.47
N GLY A 334 4.23 17.51 -1.85
CA GLY A 334 2.84 17.92 -2.10
C GLY A 334 2.60 19.37 -1.72
N LYS A 335 3.01 19.78 -0.51
CA LYS A 335 2.93 21.18 -0.05
C LYS A 335 3.71 22.13 -0.93
N GLU A 336 4.92 21.73 -1.35
CA GLU A 336 5.73 22.53 -2.27
C GLU A 336 5.07 22.61 -3.66
N SER A 337 4.48 21.52 -4.14
CA SER A 337 3.74 21.50 -5.41
C SER A 337 2.52 22.42 -5.38
N GLU A 338 1.74 22.39 -4.29
CA GLU A 338 0.61 23.30 -4.05
C GLU A 338 1.05 24.76 -3.98
N ALA A 339 2.14 25.05 -3.27
CA ALA A 339 2.69 26.40 -3.16
C ALA A 339 3.14 26.96 -4.52
N GLN A 340 3.59 26.10 -5.43
CA GLN A 340 3.92 26.45 -6.81
C GLN A 340 2.70 26.44 -7.76
N GLY A 341 1.52 26.08 -7.26
CA GLY A 341 0.26 26.11 -8.01
C GLY A 341 0.06 24.92 -8.95
N TYR A 342 0.75 23.80 -8.73
CA TYR A 342 0.59 22.59 -9.55
C TYR A 342 -0.65 21.75 -9.19
N GLY A 343 -1.28 22.02 -8.05
CA GLY A 343 -2.51 21.37 -7.60
C GLY A 343 -2.34 20.57 -6.32
N ASP A 344 -3.48 20.16 -5.76
CA ASP A 344 -3.55 19.63 -4.40
C ASP A 344 -3.02 18.19 -4.28
N PHE A 345 -2.70 17.78 -3.05
CA PHE A 345 -2.37 16.39 -2.73
C PHE A 345 -3.19 15.87 -1.54
N SER A 346 -3.44 14.57 -1.50
CA SER A 346 -4.11 13.95 -0.35
C SER A 346 -3.80 12.47 -0.16
N TYR A 347 -4.14 12.01 1.03
CA TYR A 347 -4.02 10.63 1.50
C TYR A 347 -5.32 10.15 2.12
N THR A 348 -5.57 8.85 2.03
CA THR A 348 -6.63 8.17 2.77
C THR A 348 -6.08 6.96 3.51
N PHE A 349 -6.71 6.56 4.60
CA PHE A 349 -6.29 5.42 5.42
C PHE A 349 -7.07 4.17 5.04
N TRP A 350 -6.36 3.09 4.74
CA TRP A 350 -6.94 1.80 4.37
C TRP A 350 -6.82 0.87 5.58
N ASN A 351 -7.93 0.48 6.18
CA ASN A 351 -7.91 -0.36 7.38
C ASN A 351 -7.81 -1.84 7.00
N VAL A 352 -8.94 -2.53 6.88
CA VAL A 352 -9.01 -3.93 6.49
C VAL A 352 -9.80 -4.04 5.20
N LEU A 353 -9.21 -4.71 4.22
CA LEU A 353 -9.85 -4.89 2.95
C LEU A 353 -10.99 -5.93 2.99
N HIS A 354 -11.95 -5.85 2.08
CA HIS A 354 -13.06 -6.81 1.93
C HIS A 354 -12.59 -8.25 1.65
N THR A 355 -11.37 -8.39 1.14
CA THR A 355 -10.66 -9.65 0.94
C THR A 355 -10.24 -10.29 2.26
N GLY A 356 -10.27 -9.54 3.36
CA GLY A 356 -9.69 -9.89 4.66
C GLY A 356 -8.26 -9.35 4.85
N ALA A 357 -7.66 -8.73 3.82
CA ALA A 357 -6.30 -8.23 3.92
C ALA A 357 -6.21 -7.01 4.85
N GLU A 358 -5.49 -7.14 5.95
CA GLU A 358 -5.23 -6.05 6.90
C GLU A 358 -4.16 -5.11 6.30
N VAL A 359 -4.59 -3.95 5.80
CA VAL A 359 -3.66 -2.94 5.25
C VAL A 359 -3.13 -2.06 6.37
N GLY A 360 -4.02 -1.42 7.14
CA GLY A 360 -3.67 -0.61 8.31
C GLY A 360 -2.71 0.55 8.03
N ASN A 361 -2.80 1.19 6.86
CA ASN A 361 -1.80 2.16 6.37
C ASN A 361 -2.43 3.29 5.53
N TYR A 362 -1.73 4.43 5.43
CA TYR A 362 -2.11 5.53 4.54
C TYR A 362 -1.63 5.30 3.11
N ALA A 363 -2.51 5.56 2.14
CA ALA A 363 -2.24 5.51 0.71
C ALA A 363 -2.38 6.90 0.08
N VAL A 364 -1.50 7.23 -0.88
CA VAL A 364 -1.63 8.45 -1.69
C VAL A 364 -2.89 8.34 -2.55
N THR A 365 -3.81 9.29 -2.41
CA THR A 365 -5.08 9.34 -3.16
C THR A 365 -5.07 10.42 -4.23
N GLN A 366 -4.34 11.51 -4.01
CA GLN A 366 -4.29 12.63 -4.94
C GLN A 366 -2.90 13.26 -4.96
N PHE A 367 -2.47 13.71 -6.14
CA PHE A 367 -1.26 14.50 -6.33
C PHE A 367 -1.42 15.38 -7.58
N LEU A 368 -0.84 16.57 -7.61
CA LEU A 368 -1.01 17.56 -8.69
C LEU A 368 -2.49 17.85 -9.05
N GLY A 369 -3.40 17.76 -8.07
CA GLY A 369 -4.85 17.89 -8.28
C GLY A 369 -5.51 16.71 -9.00
N ILE A 370 -4.77 15.62 -9.28
CA ILE A 370 -5.30 14.45 -9.98
C ILE A 370 -5.51 13.33 -8.97
N ARG A 371 -6.77 12.92 -8.84
CA ARG A 371 -7.18 11.88 -7.91
C ARG A 371 -7.10 10.48 -8.52
N ASN A 372 -6.85 9.48 -7.69
CA ASN A 372 -6.98 8.08 -8.04
C ASN A 372 -8.40 7.76 -8.52
N LYS A 373 -8.55 6.85 -9.49
CA LYS A 373 -9.85 6.48 -10.04
C LYS A 373 -9.85 5.05 -10.57
N GLY A 374 -10.58 4.16 -9.89
CA GLY A 374 -10.60 2.74 -10.24
C GLY A 374 -9.20 2.15 -10.26
N LEU A 375 -8.83 1.48 -11.35
CA LEU A 375 -7.50 0.91 -11.53
C LEU A 375 -6.45 1.94 -12.02
N ARG A 376 -6.68 3.24 -11.80
CA ARG A 376 -5.69 4.29 -12.04
C ARG A 376 -5.32 4.95 -10.74
N GLY A 377 -4.04 5.17 -10.53
CA GLY A 377 -3.60 5.85 -9.33
C GLY A 377 -2.10 6.09 -9.28
N TRP A 378 -1.70 6.77 -8.21
CA TRP A 378 -0.31 7.15 -7.97
C TRP A 378 0.53 5.97 -7.48
N LEU A 379 1.66 5.76 -8.15
CA LEU A 379 2.71 4.83 -7.77
C LEU A 379 3.86 5.63 -7.19
N THR A 380 4.35 5.21 -6.03
CA THR A 380 5.44 5.88 -5.30
C THR A 380 6.75 5.13 -5.47
N TYR A 381 7.83 5.85 -5.70
CA TYR A 381 9.17 5.29 -5.86
C TYR A 381 10.20 6.07 -5.06
N TYR A 382 11.21 5.36 -4.57
CA TYR A 382 12.40 5.93 -3.94
C TYR A 382 13.62 5.51 -4.77
N VAL A 383 14.50 6.46 -5.07
CA VAL A 383 15.59 6.26 -6.04
C VAL A 383 16.89 6.87 -5.52
N GLU A 384 18.00 6.18 -5.77
CA GLU A 384 19.36 6.69 -5.56
C GLU A 384 19.97 7.06 -6.92
N GLY A 385 20.41 8.30 -7.16
CA GLY A 385 21.02 8.75 -8.44
C GLY A 385 20.15 9.68 -9.30
N GLU A 386 20.79 10.50 -10.15
CA GLU A 386 20.32 11.82 -10.64
C GLU A 386 19.05 11.88 -11.52
N ASP A 387 18.53 10.79 -12.08
CA ASP A 387 17.34 10.87 -12.95
C ASP A 387 16.55 9.55 -13.00
N TYR A 388 15.25 9.59 -12.71
CA TYR A 388 14.37 8.43 -12.85
C TYR A 388 14.27 7.96 -14.31
N GLN A 389 14.36 8.88 -15.28
CA GLN A 389 14.27 8.51 -16.70
C GLN A 389 15.47 7.68 -17.14
N THR A 390 16.67 7.99 -16.61
CA THR A 390 17.86 7.14 -16.79
C THR A 390 17.97 6.03 -15.74
N ALA A 391 17.18 6.05 -14.67
CA ALA A 391 17.12 4.99 -13.67
C ALA A 391 16.75 3.64 -14.29
N ALA A 392 16.04 3.61 -15.42
CA ALA A 392 15.82 2.39 -16.19
C ALA A 392 17.13 1.73 -16.67
N GLU A 393 18.19 2.51 -16.89
CA GLU A 393 19.51 2.11 -17.38
C GLU A 393 20.56 2.06 -16.26
N THR A 394 20.37 2.83 -15.17
CA THR A 394 21.35 2.98 -14.08
C THR A 394 20.93 2.41 -12.72
N ASN A 395 19.62 2.23 -12.47
CA ASN A 395 19.05 1.88 -11.14
C ASN A 395 17.93 0.83 -11.17
N ARG A 396 17.67 0.18 -12.31
CA ARG A 396 16.97 -1.11 -12.32
C ARG A 396 17.93 -2.17 -11.85
N ASP A 397 18.29 -2.06 -10.58
CA ASP A 397 19.05 -3.07 -9.88
C ASP A 397 18.32 -4.40 -10.07
N VAL A 398 16.99 -4.37 -9.96
CA VAL A 398 16.10 -5.49 -10.24
C VAL A 398 15.41 -5.37 -11.60
N PHE A 399 15.50 -6.40 -12.42
CA PHE A 399 14.64 -6.61 -13.59
C PHE A 399 14.56 -8.12 -13.92
N PHE A 400 13.74 -8.56 -14.88
CA PHE A 400 13.82 -9.96 -15.36
C PHE A 400 15.21 -10.26 -15.96
N GLU A 401 15.83 -9.27 -16.60
CA GLU A 401 17.22 -9.29 -17.06
C GLU A 401 17.95 -8.09 -16.46
N PRO A 402 18.41 -8.18 -15.19
CA PRO A 402 19.04 -7.07 -14.52
C PRO A 402 20.39 -6.73 -15.16
N SER A 403 20.72 -5.44 -15.22
CA SER A 403 21.99 -4.98 -15.83
C SER A 403 23.18 -5.07 -14.86
N CYS A 404 22.91 -5.00 -13.56
CA CYS A 404 23.89 -4.92 -12.46
C CYS A 404 25.10 -4.04 -12.75
N ASN A 405 24.85 -2.76 -13.02
CA ASN A 405 25.87 -1.78 -13.37
C ASN A 405 26.62 -1.25 -12.12
N TRP A 406 27.13 -2.16 -11.28
CA TRP A 406 27.98 -1.85 -10.14
C TRP A 406 29.15 -2.83 -10.01
N ASN A 407 30.19 -2.40 -9.30
CA ASN A 407 31.37 -3.23 -9.01
C ASN A 407 31.20 -4.06 -7.72
N ALA A 408 32.24 -4.83 -7.36
CA ALA A 408 32.24 -5.65 -6.15
C ALA A 408 32.11 -4.85 -4.83
N ASN A 409 32.33 -3.53 -4.85
CA ASN A 409 32.12 -2.64 -3.70
C ASN A 409 30.70 -2.02 -3.69
N GLY A 410 29.84 -2.38 -4.64
CA GLY A 410 28.49 -1.83 -4.77
C GLY A 410 28.40 -0.46 -5.47
N GLU A 411 29.54 0.09 -5.91
CA GLU A 411 29.61 1.41 -6.54
C GLU A 411 29.14 1.35 -8.00
N PRO A 412 28.33 2.31 -8.48
CA PRO A 412 27.92 2.39 -9.87
C PRO A 412 29.11 2.41 -10.84
N VAL A 413 29.02 1.66 -11.93
CA VAL A 413 29.99 1.64 -13.02
C VAL A 413 29.28 1.76 -14.38
N ALA A 414 30.04 2.11 -15.43
CA ALA A 414 29.50 2.13 -16.78
C ALA A 414 28.97 0.75 -17.21
N ALA A 415 27.93 0.73 -18.05
CA ALA A 415 27.25 -0.51 -18.46
C ALA A 415 28.17 -1.53 -19.17
N ASP A 416 29.21 -1.04 -19.84
CA ASP A 416 30.23 -1.81 -20.56
C ASP A 416 31.52 -2.03 -19.74
N SER A 417 31.54 -1.65 -18.45
CA SER A 417 32.70 -1.81 -17.58
C SER A 417 33.05 -3.29 -17.35
N SER A 418 34.35 -3.60 -17.39
CA SER A 418 34.88 -4.91 -17.00
C SER A 418 34.83 -5.18 -15.49
N ASP A 419 34.59 -4.14 -14.69
CA ASP A 419 34.62 -4.20 -13.23
C ASP A 419 33.25 -4.55 -12.64
N LYS A 420 32.25 -4.82 -13.51
CA LYS A 420 30.91 -5.25 -13.11
C LYS A 420 30.95 -6.60 -12.40
N ILE A 421 30.00 -6.82 -11.50
CA ILE A 421 29.81 -8.13 -10.88
C ILE A 421 29.51 -9.23 -11.92
N PRO A 422 29.80 -10.51 -11.62
CA PRO A 422 29.48 -11.63 -12.50
C PRO A 422 27.99 -11.67 -12.86
N LYS A 423 27.69 -12.03 -14.12
CA LYS A 423 26.31 -12.09 -14.63
C LYS A 423 25.48 -13.13 -13.87
N GLU A 424 26.11 -14.22 -13.48
CA GLU A 424 25.49 -15.30 -12.72
C GLU A 424 24.99 -14.81 -11.35
N ALA A 425 25.86 -14.11 -10.60
CA ALA A 425 25.49 -13.51 -9.31
C ALA A 425 24.42 -12.42 -9.46
N CYS A 426 24.54 -11.59 -10.50
CA CYS A 426 23.53 -10.60 -10.87
C CYS A 426 22.14 -11.25 -11.06
N PHE A 427 22.09 -12.33 -11.84
CA PHE A 427 20.82 -13.01 -12.13
C PHE A 427 20.27 -13.78 -10.95
N GLU A 428 21.11 -14.34 -10.09
CA GLU A 428 20.64 -15.09 -8.93
C GLU A 428 19.85 -14.22 -7.94
N GLU A 429 20.30 -12.98 -7.71
CA GLU A 429 19.72 -12.17 -6.64
C GLU A 429 18.77 -11.07 -7.11
N TRP A 430 19.07 -10.49 -8.27
CA TRP A 430 18.36 -9.33 -8.81
C TRP A 430 17.39 -9.67 -9.96
N SER A 431 17.27 -10.93 -10.35
CA SER A 431 16.22 -11.33 -11.29
C SER A 431 14.88 -11.23 -10.58
N GLY A 432 14.10 -10.23 -10.95
CA GLY A 432 12.82 -9.83 -10.36
C GLY A 432 12.43 -8.45 -10.89
N THR A 433 11.15 -8.10 -11.00
CA THR A 433 10.77 -6.74 -11.45
C THR A 433 10.81 -5.74 -10.30
N PHE A 434 10.61 -6.22 -9.08
CA PHE A 434 10.54 -5.44 -7.86
C PHE A 434 11.62 -5.86 -6.87
N GLY A 435 12.06 -4.89 -6.09
CA GLY A 435 13.17 -4.99 -5.16
C GLY A 435 14.21 -3.86 -5.30
N GLY A 436 15.33 -3.99 -4.57
CA GLY A 436 16.32 -2.92 -4.44
C GLY A 436 15.71 -1.71 -3.75
N THR A 437 15.53 -0.60 -4.47
CA THR A 437 14.80 0.59 -4.00
C THR A 437 13.33 0.64 -4.45
N LEU A 438 12.92 -0.29 -5.33
CA LEU A 438 11.56 -0.40 -5.88
C LEU A 438 10.78 -1.50 -5.14
N ILE A 439 10.43 -1.23 -3.89
CA ILE A 439 9.79 -2.20 -3.00
C ILE A 439 8.34 -1.86 -2.71
N HIS A 440 7.51 -2.88 -2.49
CA HIS A 440 6.10 -2.69 -2.13
C HIS A 440 5.93 -2.52 -0.64
N ILE A 441 6.10 -1.28 -0.19
CA ILE A 441 5.87 -0.84 1.18
C ILE A 441 5.01 0.41 1.18
N MET A 442 4.08 0.50 2.14
CA MET A 442 3.25 1.69 2.31
C MET A 442 4.12 2.84 2.86
N SER A 443 3.91 4.03 2.32
CA SER A 443 4.79 5.18 2.58
C SER A 443 4.81 5.61 4.05
N ASP A 444 3.74 5.37 4.81
CA ASP A 444 3.62 5.74 6.22
C ASP A 444 4.37 4.81 7.19
N ILE A 445 4.82 3.64 6.74
CA ILE A 445 5.63 2.70 7.52
C ILE A 445 7.05 2.52 6.97
N ALA A 446 7.32 3.05 5.78
CA ALA A 446 8.66 3.09 5.20
C ALA A 446 9.50 4.16 5.89
N VAL A 447 10.28 3.77 6.90
CA VAL A 447 11.15 4.70 7.65
C VAL A 447 12.28 5.21 6.75
N HIS A 448 12.44 6.53 6.72
CA HIS A 448 13.46 7.27 5.97
C HIS A 448 14.19 8.28 6.88
N ASN A 449 14.74 7.78 7.99
CA ASN A 449 15.67 8.55 8.82
C ASN A 449 16.91 9.01 8.05
N TYR A 450 17.19 8.36 6.92
CA TYR A 450 18.11 8.77 5.88
C TYR A 450 17.37 8.85 4.55
N LEU A 451 17.24 10.06 4.01
CA LEU A 451 16.45 10.30 2.81
C LEU A 451 17.10 9.64 1.58
N PRO A 452 16.28 9.09 0.66
CA PRO A 452 16.78 8.72 -0.65
C PRO A 452 17.27 9.95 -1.40
N GLU A 453 17.94 9.77 -2.54
CA GLU A 453 18.34 10.92 -3.35
C GLU A 453 17.09 11.60 -3.88
N ASN A 454 16.24 10.77 -4.49
CA ASN A 454 15.09 11.19 -5.24
C ASN A 454 13.86 10.38 -4.84
N ALA A 455 12.70 11.03 -4.92
CA ALA A 455 11.41 10.37 -4.79
C ALA A 455 10.56 10.70 -6.01
N VAL A 456 9.77 9.73 -6.47
CA VAL A 456 8.96 9.88 -7.68
C VAL A 456 7.54 9.43 -7.42
N VAL A 457 6.58 10.18 -7.94
CA VAL A 457 5.19 9.73 -8.09
C VAL A 457 4.84 9.63 -9.57
N ARG A 458 4.25 8.51 -9.97
CA ARG A 458 3.75 8.32 -11.34
C ARG A 458 2.30 7.92 -11.34
N TYR A 459 1.51 8.57 -12.19
CA TYR A 459 0.13 8.15 -12.36
C TYR A 459 0.07 6.94 -13.29
N GLY A 460 -0.14 5.77 -12.70
CA GLY A 460 -0.28 4.50 -13.39
C GLY A 460 -1.70 4.25 -13.87
N ASN A 461 -1.81 3.43 -14.90
CA ASN A 461 -3.08 2.85 -15.33
C ASN A 461 -2.94 1.33 -15.40
N GLN A 462 -3.63 0.67 -14.48
CA GLN A 462 -3.65 -0.78 -14.34
C GLN A 462 -4.80 -1.42 -15.14
N TYR A 463 -5.74 -0.67 -15.73
CA TYR A 463 -6.83 -1.31 -16.51
C TYR A 463 -6.31 -2.19 -17.66
N ALA A 464 -5.18 -1.85 -18.28
CA ALA A 464 -4.58 -2.69 -19.32
C ALA A 464 -4.07 -4.05 -18.78
N SER A 465 -3.73 -4.12 -17.50
CA SER A 465 -3.23 -5.33 -16.84
C SER A 465 -4.34 -6.17 -16.19
N TRP A 466 -5.48 -5.55 -15.83
CA TRP A 466 -6.50 -6.20 -14.99
C TRP A 466 -7.95 -6.13 -15.52
N ASN A 467 -8.22 -5.42 -16.64
CA ASN A 467 -9.58 -5.35 -17.17
C ASN A 467 -9.90 -6.57 -18.07
N PRO A 468 -10.90 -7.40 -17.72
CA PRO A 468 -11.26 -8.58 -18.49
C PRO A 468 -11.96 -8.27 -19.83
N ASP A 469 -12.50 -7.07 -20.03
CA ASP A 469 -13.36 -6.71 -21.18
C ASP A 469 -12.67 -5.82 -22.23
N ILE A 470 -11.42 -5.41 -22.00
CA ILE A 470 -10.61 -4.74 -23.04
C ILE A 470 -10.06 -5.82 -23.98
N GLU A 471 -10.95 -6.42 -24.78
CA GLU A 471 -10.54 -7.20 -25.94
C GLU A 471 -9.84 -6.24 -26.93
N SER A 472 -8.52 -6.37 -27.06
CA SER A 472 -7.74 -5.92 -28.23
C SER A 472 -7.49 -4.42 -28.44
N ARG A 473 -6.86 -3.72 -27.49
CA ARG A 473 -6.03 -2.55 -27.88
C ARG A 473 -4.56 -2.85 -27.69
N GLN A 474 -3.80 -2.63 -28.76
CA GLN A 474 -2.36 -2.68 -28.77
C GLN A 474 -1.84 -1.67 -27.75
N TYR A 475 -0.94 -2.11 -26.87
CA TYR A 475 -0.23 -1.24 -25.94
C TYR A 475 0.40 -0.08 -26.72
N ASP A 476 0.10 1.14 -26.32
CA ASP A 476 1.05 2.23 -26.53
C ASP A 476 2.09 2.09 -25.41
N ALA A 477 3.37 2.10 -25.74
CA ALA A 477 4.46 1.60 -24.88
C ALA A 477 4.59 2.25 -23.49
N ASP A 478 3.83 3.31 -23.19
CA ASP A 478 3.96 4.13 -21.97
C ASP A 478 2.79 4.07 -20.99
N TYR A 479 1.87 3.11 -21.10
CA TYR A 479 0.79 2.93 -20.10
C TYR A 479 -0.18 4.11 -19.95
N THR A 480 -0.08 5.16 -20.79
CA THR A 480 -0.79 6.43 -20.58
C THR A 480 -1.88 6.77 -21.57
N SER A 481 -1.96 6.11 -22.73
CA SER A 481 -2.98 6.40 -23.75
C SER A 481 -4.06 5.32 -23.81
N VAL A 482 -4.62 4.92 -22.67
CA VAL A 482 -6.05 4.58 -22.70
C VAL A 482 -6.78 5.91 -22.79
N THR A 483 -6.89 6.40 -24.02
CA THR A 483 -7.72 7.53 -24.42
C THR A 483 -9.03 7.46 -23.64
N GLU A 484 -9.37 8.60 -23.08
CA GLU A 484 -10.47 8.88 -22.16
C GLU A 484 -11.69 7.99 -22.36
N THR A 485 -12.24 7.54 -21.24
CA THR A 485 -13.39 6.64 -21.06
C THR A 485 -13.14 5.16 -21.38
N LEU A 486 -13.02 4.37 -20.31
CA LEU A 486 -13.67 3.05 -20.30
C LEU A 486 -15.15 3.29 -20.60
N GLN A 487 -15.50 3.18 -21.87
CA GLN A 487 -16.89 3.10 -22.28
C GLN A 487 -17.25 1.64 -22.15
N TYR A 488 -17.82 1.30 -20.99
CA TYR A 488 -18.56 0.07 -20.89
C TYR A 488 -19.78 0.20 -21.80
N ASP A 489 -19.82 -0.67 -22.79
CA ASP A 489 -20.93 -0.82 -23.71
C ASP A 489 -21.73 -2.03 -23.21
N TYR A 490 -22.70 -1.75 -22.36
CA TYR A 490 -23.59 -2.73 -21.74
C TYR A 490 -24.73 -3.14 -22.68
N SER A 491 -24.76 -2.62 -23.91
CA SER A 491 -25.68 -3.11 -24.91
C SER A 491 -25.35 -4.57 -25.22
N VAL A 492 -26.38 -5.41 -25.30
CA VAL A 492 -26.24 -6.82 -25.74
C VAL A 492 -25.56 -6.90 -27.12
N ALA A 493 -25.66 -5.83 -27.92
CA ALA A 493 -25.09 -5.72 -29.25
C ALA A 493 -23.62 -5.23 -29.27
N LYS A 494 -23.08 -4.71 -28.16
CA LYS A 494 -21.79 -4.00 -28.12
C LYS A 494 -21.66 -2.92 -29.21
N ASP A 495 -22.72 -2.11 -29.38
CA ASP A 495 -22.81 -1.06 -30.41
C ASP A 495 -22.86 0.39 -29.86
N GLY A 496 -22.69 0.54 -28.55
CA GLY A 496 -22.68 1.82 -27.84
C GLY A 496 -24.06 2.45 -27.67
N SER A 497 -25.14 1.71 -27.96
CA SER A 497 -26.52 2.21 -27.87
C SER A 497 -26.96 2.61 -26.46
N ASP A 498 -26.20 2.24 -25.45
CA ASP A 498 -26.41 2.49 -24.02
C ASP A 498 -25.35 3.41 -23.39
N VAL A 499 -24.38 3.92 -24.15
CA VAL A 499 -23.47 4.97 -23.68
C VAL A 499 -24.27 6.26 -23.42
N ARG A 500 -24.14 6.83 -22.22
CA ARG A 500 -24.87 8.04 -21.79
C ARG A 500 -23.93 9.07 -21.17
N THR A 501 -24.26 10.35 -21.35
CA THR A 501 -23.53 11.47 -20.74
C THR A 501 -24.17 11.85 -19.41
N LEU A 502 -23.41 11.76 -18.32
CA LEU A 502 -23.85 12.20 -16.99
C LEU A 502 -23.60 13.71 -16.82
N ARG A 503 -24.53 14.41 -16.15
CA ARG A 503 -24.37 15.82 -15.75
C ARG A 503 -24.37 15.91 -14.23
N ALA A 504 -23.32 16.49 -13.65
CA ALA A 504 -23.21 16.71 -12.21
C ALA A 504 -23.92 18.01 -11.78
N PHE A 505 -24.55 17.99 -10.60
CA PHE A 505 -25.20 19.14 -9.98
C PHE A 505 -24.73 19.26 -8.52
N LYS A 506 -24.78 20.48 -7.95
CA LYS A 506 -24.46 20.70 -6.52
C LYS A 506 -25.45 19.98 -5.60
N ALA A 507 -24.93 19.41 -4.51
CA ALA A 507 -25.74 18.82 -3.45
C ALA A 507 -26.70 19.84 -2.81
N ALA A 508 -27.86 19.36 -2.36
CA ALA A 508 -28.82 20.16 -1.61
C ALA A 508 -28.33 20.38 -0.18
N ASP A 509 -28.43 21.61 0.32
CA ASP A 509 -28.22 21.93 1.75
C ASP A 509 -29.56 22.26 2.44
N VAL A 510 -29.52 22.38 3.77
CA VAL A 510 -30.69 22.78 4.59
C VAL A 510 -31.28 24.15 4.22
N THR A 511 -30.57 24.96 3.43
CA THR A 511 -31.00 26.28 2.95
C THR A 511 -31.50 26.29 1.50
N SER A 512 -31.40 25.16 0.79
CA SER A 512 -31.64 25.02 -0.66
C SER A 512 -33.11 25.16 -1.09
N GLY A 513 -34.03 25.48 -0.16
CA GLY A 513 -35.43 25.78 -0.48
C GLY A 513 -36.26 24.58 -0.95
N SER A 514 -35.73 23.36 -0.82
CA SER A 514 -36.47 22.11 -1.06
C SER A 514 -37.50 21.89 0.05
N ASN A 515 -38.74 21.54 -0.33
CA ASN A 515 -39.83 21.23 0.61
C ASN A 515 -39.75 19.82 1.22
N ALA A 516 -38.74 19.02 0.88
CA ALA A 516 -38.53 17.68 1.43
C ALA A 516 -37.57 17.74 2.63
N PRO A 517 -37.91 17.17 3.79
CA PRO A 517 -36.97 17.04 4.90
C PRO A 517 -35.84 16.06 4.55
N LEU A 518 -34.60 16.44 4.86
CA LEU A 518 -33.42 15.57 4.72
C LEU A 518 -33.58 14.34 5.62
N LEU A 519 -33.21 13.15 5.12
CA LEU A 519 -33.28 11.93 5.92
C LEU A 519 -32.20 11.93 7.00
N ASN A 520 -32.45 11.16 8.06
CA ASN A 520 -31.51 10.90 9.15
C ASN A 520 -31.49 9.38 9.44
N GLU A 521 -30.63 8.94 10.35
CA GLU A 521 -30.47 7.52 10.72
C GLU A 521 -31.79 6.82 11.07
N ALA A 522 -32.80 7.53 11.57
CA ALA A 522 -34.09 6.96 11.95
C ALA A 522 -35.04 6.67 10.76
N HIS A 523 -34.69 7.09 9.55
CA HIS A 523 -35.55 6.92 8.36
C HIS A 523 -35.46 5.52 7.74
N PHE A 524 -34.34 4.82 7.93
CA PHE A 524 -34.16 3.46 7.47
C PHE A 524 -34.60 2.51 8.57
N GLY A 525 -35.88 2.14 8.55
CA GLY A 525 -36.48 1.29 9.61
C GLY A 525 -35.70 0.01 9.90
N TRP A 526 -34.88 -0.47 8.97
CA TRP A 526 -34.04 -1.67 9.10
C TRP A 526 -32.54 -1.44 8.87
N ASN A 527 -32.09 -0.18 8.77
CA ASN A 527 -30.74 0.15 8.27
C ASN A 527 -30.47 -0.66 6.98
N ILE A 528 -31.27 -0.54 5.93
CA ILE A 528 -30.92 -1.06 4.59
C ILE A 528 -31.49 -0.09 3.57
N ALA A 529 -30.66 0.45 2.69
CA ALA A 529 -31.10 1.24 1.54
C ALA A 529 -31.52 0.29 0.40
N ASP A 530 -32.66 -0.38 0.60
CA ASP A 530 -33.24 -1.23 -0.43
C ASP A 530 -34.16 -0.40 -1.32
N CYS A 531 -33.64 0.02 -2.48
CA CYS A 531 -34.36 0.78 -3.48
C CYS A 531 -35.64 0.06 -3.92
N THR A 532 -35.67 -1.28 -3.87
CA THR A 532 -36.77 -2.09 -4.39
C THR A 532 -38.04 -2.03 -3.53
N LEU A 533 -37.93 -1.55 -2.29
CA LEU A 533 -39.08 -1.35 -1.40
C LEU A 533 -40.07 -0.30 -1.93
N CYS A 534 -39.55 0.71 -2.63
CA CYS A 534 -40.33 1.79 -3.24
C CYS A 534 -40.22 1.80 -4.77
N HIS A 535 -39.25 1.09 -5.31
CA HIS A 535 -39.04 0.92 -6.74
C HIS A 535 -39.21 -0.55 -7.13
N ASN A 536 -40.45 -0.96 -7.38
CA ASN A 536 -40.78 -2.34 -7.73
C ASN A 536 -41.60 -2.43 -9.02
N GLU A 537 -41.65 -3.63 -9.60
CA GLU A 537 -42.48 -3.89 -10.78
C GLU A 537 -43.99 -3.67 -10.51
N GLU A 538 -44.42 -3.79 -9.26
CA GLU A 538 -45.81 -3.67 -8.81
C GLU A 538 -46.33 -2.22 -8.80
N LYS A 539 -45.44 -1.24 -8.96
CA LYS A 539 -45.77 0.19 -9.05
C LYS A 539 -46.39 0.77 -7.78
N GLN A 540 -46.18 0.15 -6.62
CA GLN A 540 -46.70 0.61 -5.33
C GLN A 540 -45.82 0.14 -4.14
N PRO A 541 -45.54 1.01 -3.14
CA PRO A 541 -45.76 2.46 -3.20
C PRO A 541 -44.94 3.07 -4.35
N LEU A 542 -45.48 4.11 -5.01
CA LEU A 542 -44.71 4.83 -6.03
C LEU A 542 -43.51 5.49 -5.33
N GLY A 543 -42.31 5.28 -5.85
CA GLY A 543 -41.11 5.97 -5.39
C GLY A 543 -41.23 7.50 -5.52
N HIS A 544 -40.22 8.22 -5.01
CA HIS A 544 -40.25 9.68 -5.00
C HIS A 544 -40.47 10.25 -6.42
N GLY A 545 -41.41 11.18 -6.59
CA GLY A 545 -41.80 11.68 -7.92
C GLY A 545 -42.81 10.82 -8.70
N GLY A 546 -43.34 9.74 -8.11
CA GLY A 546 -44.48 9.00 -8.68
C GLY A 546 -44.13 7.87 -9.65
N HIS A 547 -42.92 7.35 -9.61
CA HIS A 547 -42.41 6.33 -10.53
C HIS A 547 -41.86 5.09 -9.82
N ASN A 548 -41.88 3.94 -10.51
CA ASN A 548 -41.62 2.62 -9.91
C ASN A 548 -40.18 2.15 -10.06
N TRP A 549 -39.38 2.85 -10.86
CA TRP A 549 -37.93 2.67 -11.01
C TRP A 549 -37.38 4.01 -11.50
N PRO A 550 -36.09 4.31 -11.29
CA PRO A 550 -35.42 5.37 -12.05
C PRO A 550 -35.58 5.06 -13.54
N THR A 551 -36.41 5.81 -14.24
CA THR A 551 -36.71 5.54 -15.66
C THR A 551 -35.45 5.80 -16.51
N PRO A 552 -34.99 4.84 -17.33
CA PRO A 552 -33.87 5.06 -18.23
C PRO A 552 -34.17 6.21 -19.21
N TYR A 553 -33.12 6.88 -19.69
CA TYR A 553 -33.20 7.97 -20.67
C TYR A 553 -34.10 7.66 -21.89
N ALA A 554 -34.20 6.38 -22.30
CA ALA A 554 -35.04 5.92 -23.40
C ALA A 554 -36.55 6.22 -23.23
N ASP A 555 -37.01 6.44 -21.99
CA ASP A 555 -38.43 6.69 -21.65
C ASP A 555 -38.73 8.17 -21.31
N GLY A 556 -37.83 9.10 -21.63
CA GLY A 556 -38.16 10.54 -21.71
C GLY A 556 -37.64 11.45 -20.60
N PHE A 557 -36.55 11.09 -19.91
CA PHE A 557 -35.82 12.02 -19.03
C PHE A 557 -34.49 12.44 -19.65
N ASP A 558 -34.29 13.74 -19.83
CA ASP A 558 -33.11 14.31 -20.49
C ASP A 558 -31.85 14.47 -19.60
N ASN A 559 -31.89 14.12 -18.31
CA ASN A 559 -30.72 14.22 -17.43
C ASN A 559 -30.73 13.14 -16.34
N THR A 560 -29.55 12.63 -15.98
CA THR A 560 -29.31 11.96 -14.69
C THR A 560 -29.76 12.90 -13.57
N GLN A 561 -30.42 12.36 -12.55
CA GLN A 561 -31.00 13.16 -11.46
C GLN A 561 -30.22 12.98 -10.13
N PRO A 562 -28.98 13.50 -10.00
CA PRO A 562 -28.27 13.54 -8.71
C PRO A 562 -29.08 14.15 -7.56
N ALA A 563 -29.97 15.09 -7.88
CA ALA A 563 -30.92 15.69 -6.95
C ALA A 563 -31.85 14.66 -6.29
N TYR A 564 -32.06 13.49 -6.91
CA TYR A 564 -32.89 12.41 -6.38
C TYR A 564 -32.23 11.74 -5.17
N CYS A 565 -30.92 11.47 -5.25
CA CYS A 565 -30.12 10.93 -4.15
C CYS A 565 -29.92 11.99 -3.05
N ALA A 566 -29.56 13.22 -3.44
CA ALA A 566 -29.37 14.34 -2.50
C ALA A 566 -30.67 14.80 -1.82
N SER A 567 -31.85 14.48 -2.39
CA SER A 567 -33.14 14.75 -1.73
C SER A 567 -33.34 13.92 -0.46
N CYS A 568 -32.65 12.77 -0.38
CA CYS A 568 -32.64 11.92 0.78
C CYS A 568 -31.39 12.17 1.65
N HIS A 569 -30.23 12.32 1.01
CA HIS A 569 -28.91 12.44 1.64
C HIS A 569 -28.37 13.87 1.58
N GLY A 570 -28.88 14.80 2.39
CA GLY A 570 -28.04 15.96 2.73
C GLY A 570 -26.69 15.49 3.32
N THR A 571 -25.81 16.40 3.73
CA THR A 571 -24.51 16.08 4.36
C THR A 571 -24.61 15.37 5.74
N ASN A 572 -25.62 14.55 5.99
CA ASN A 572 -26.25 14.36 7.29
C ASN A 572 -26.46 12.87 7.63
N GLY A 573 -25.45 12.24 8.24
CA GLY A 573 -25.57 10.91 8.85
C GLY A 573 -25.23 9.72 7.95
N ALA A 574 -24.46 9.95 6.89
CA ALA A 574 -23.98 8.86 6.06
C ALA A 574 -22.80 8.13 6.73
N PRO A 575 -22.61 6.82 6.44
CA PRO A 575 -21.54 6.02 7.04
C PRO A 575 -20.15 6.60 6.72
N VAL A 576 -19.16 6.21 7.53
CA VAL A 576 -17.75 6.58 7.32
C VAL A 576 -17.34 6.20 5.88
N GLY A 577 -16.69 7.12 5.17
CA GLY A 577 -16.34 6.96 3.74
C GLY A 577 -17.32 7.62 2.76
N HIS A 578 -18.47 8.14 3.22
CA HIS A 578 -19.38 8.88 2.35
C HIS A 578 -18.80 10.23 1.90
N GLY A 579 -18.47 10.33 0.60
CA GLY A 579 -17.75 11.45 0.01
C GLY A 579 -16.48 11.04 -0.74
N GLU A 580 -16.00 9.81 -0.51
CA GLU A 580 -14.74 9.36 -1.07
C GLU A 580 -14.91 8.89 -2.53
N LEU A 581 -14.00 9.34 -3.40
CA LEU A 581 -14.08 9.16 -4.86
C LEU A 581 -13.29 7.94 -5.36
N ASP A 582 -12.42 7.41 -4.50
CA ASP A 582 -11.55 6.27 -4.76
C ASP A 582 -12.35 4.95 -4.77
N THR A 583 -12.90 4.55 -5.91
CA THR A 583 -13.79 3.37 -6.03
C THR A 583 -13.28 2.07 -5.42
N CYS A 584 -11.98 1.94 -5.18
CA CYS A 584 -11.37 0.81 -4.50
C CYS A 584 -11.96 0.60 -3.11
N PHE A 585 -12.02 1.60 -2.23
CA PHE A 585 -12.45 1.37 -0.84
C PHE A 585 -13.94 0.98 -0.73
N TRP A 586 -14.81 1.46 -1.63
CA TRP A 586 -16.24 1.11 -1.61
C TRP A 586 -16.49 -0.39 -1.75
N CYS A 587 -15.61 -1.06 -2.50
CA CYS A 587 -15.68 -2.49 -2.74
C CYS A 587 -14.65 -3.27 -1.94
N HIS A 588 -13.54 -2.61 -1.59
CA HIS A 588 -12.37 -3.22 -1.02
C HIS A 588 -12.09 -2.87 0.42
N ASP A 589 -12.76 -1.98 1.12
CA ASP A 589 -12.57 -1.78 2.56
C ASP A 589 -13.79 -2.31 3.30
N GLY A 590 -13.63 -3.30 4.18
CA GLY A 590 -14.75 -3.97 4.84
C GLY A 590 -15.49 -3.11 5.88
N ASP A 591 -14.84 -2.05 6.36
CA ASP A 591 -15.43 -1.11 7.31
C ASP A 591 -16.12 0.06 6.60
N LEU A 592 -15.57 0.48 5.45
CA LEU A 592 -16.11 1.53 4.59
C LEU A 592 -16.99 1.00 3.45
N GLU A 593 -17.15 -0.33 3.35
CA GLU A 593 -18.08 -0.96 2.41
C GLU A 593 -19.45 -0.33 2.64
N GLY A 594 -20.14 -0.02 1.53
CA GLY A 594 -21.52 0.41 1.56
C GLY A 594 -22.39 -0.73 2.07
N LYS A 595 -22.35 -1.02 3.37
CA LYS A 595 -23.19 -2.00 4.03
C LYS A 595 -24.60 -1.57 3.69
N GLN A 596 -25.35 -2.46 3.03
CA GLN A 596 -26.77 -2.30 2.75
C GLN A 596 -27.16 -1.48 1.49
N HIS A 597 -26.38 -1.62 0.41
CA HIS A 597 -26.60 -1.02 -0.93
C HIS A 597 -27.09 -2.08 -1.96
N GLY A 598 -28.01 -2.97 -1.57
CA GLY A 598 -28.60 -3.97 -2.48
C GLY A 598 -27.56 -4.90 -3.12
N GLU A 599 -27.66 -5.12 -4.44
CA GLU A 599 -26.71 -5.95 -5.21
C GLU A 599 -25.25 -5.47 -5.11
N ALA A 600 -25.02 -4.18 -4.86
CA ALA A 600 -23.66 -3.66 -4.76
C ALA A 600 -22.90 -4.16 -3.53
N SER A 601 -23.62 -4.56 -2.47
CA SER A 601 -23.05 -5.16 -1.26
C SER A 601 -23.04 -6.69 -1.30
N LEU A 602 -23.49 -7.32 -2.39
CA LEU A 602 -23.48 -8.78 -2.50
C LEU A 602 -22.10 -9.27 -2.92
N LYS A 603 -21.66 -10.38 -2.33
CA LYS A 603 -20.45 -11.08 -2.75
C LYS A 603 -20.82 -12.15 -3.78
N HIS A 604 -20.15 -12.15 -4.92
CA HIS A 604 -20.29 -13.14 -5.97
C HIS A 604 -19.10 -14.08 -5.93
N GLN A 605 -19.34 -15.38 -6.07
CA GLN A 605 -18.29 -16.36 -6.27
C GLN A 605 -18.19 -16.69 -7.75
N VAL A 606 -17.06 -16.35 -8.37
CA VAL A 606 -16.73 -16.70 -9.76
C VAL A 606 -15.96 -18.02 -9.75
N THR A 607 -16.37 -18.99 -10.58
CA THR A 607 -15.78 -20.34 -10.59
C THR A 607 -15.44 -20.81 -12.00
N GLY A 608 -14.48 -21.73 -12.13
CA GLY A 608 -14.20 -22.40 -13.40
C GLY A 608 -13.63 -21.48 -14.49
N ASP A 609 -14.10 -21.67 -15.73
CA ASP A 609 -13.61 -20.95 -16.92
C ASP A 609 -13.98 -19.45 -16.93
N ASP A 610 -14.89 -19.01 -16.06
CA ASP A 610 -15.24 -17.60 -15.91
C ASP A 610 -14.15 -16.80 -15.18
N ILE A 611 -13.18 -17.48 -14.55
CA ILE A 611 -12.05 -16.83 -13.88
C ILE A 611 -11.00 -16.41 -14.90
N ARG A 612 -11.19 -15.22 -15.46
CA ARG A 612 -10.30 -14.62 -16.47
C ARG A 612 -8.84 -14.47 -16.04
N ALA A 613 -8.56 -14.45 -14.74
CA ALA A 613 -7.18 -14.45 -14.22
C ALA A 613 -6.39 -15.73 -14.56
N ASN A 614 -7.07 -16.80 -14.99
CA ASN A 614 -6.43 -18.04 -15.48
C ASN A 614 -6.06 -17.99 -16.97
N ASP A 615 -6.53 -16.98 -17.72
CA ASP A 615 -6.33 -16.87 -19.17
C ASP A 615 -4.90 -16.44 -19.49
N LEU A 616 -4.20 -17.25 -20.30
CA LEU A 616 -2.78 -17.06 -20.66
C LEU A 616 -2.51 -15.77 -21.46
N ASP A 617 -3.53 -15.18 -22.07
CA ASP A 617 -3.42 -14.13 -23.07
C ASP A 617 -3.92 -12.77 -22.55
N ARG A 618 -4.33 -12.69 -21.27
CA ARG A 618 -4.98 -11.50 -20.70
C ARG A 618 -4.24 -10.87 -19.54
N TYR A 619 -3.68 -11.69 -18.65
CA TYR A 619 -2.95 -11.16 -17.52
C TYR A 619 -1.50 -10.88 -17.92
N GLY A 620 -1.12 -9.60 -17.93
CA GLY A 620 0.23 -9.22 -18.30
C GLY A 620 0.47 -9.30 -19.82
N ASN A 621 -0.44 -8.74 -20.62
CA ASN A 621 -0.28 -8.56 -22.07
C ASN A 621 0.86 -7.59 -22.48
N ILE A 622 1.76 -7.35 -21.54
CA ILE A 622 3.00 -6.64 -21.69
C ILE A 622 4.03 -7.73 -21.96
N PRO A 623 4.72 -7.71 -23.12
CA PRO A 623 5.72 -8.72 -23.44
C PRO A 623 6.78 -8.94 -22.35
N ASN A 624 6.93 -8.03 -21.39
CA ASN A 624 7.91 -8.09 -20.31
C ASN A 624 7.35 -8.56 -18.95
N TYR A 625 6.03 -8.71 -18.78
CA TYR A 625 5.42 -9.05 -17.50
C TYR A 625 4.27 -10.05 -17.69
N GLN A 626 4.59 -11.33 -17.87
CA GLN A 626 3.55 -12.36 -17.98
C GLN A 626 3.16 -12.82 -16.58
N GLY A 627 2.12 -12.21 -16.02
CA GLY A 627 1.61 -12.64 -14.73
C GLY A 627 0.72 -13.87 -14.87
N TYR A 628 0.96 -14.88 -14.05
CA TYR A 628 0.18 -16.10 -13.98
C TYR A 628 -0.22 -16.33 -12.52
N PRO A 629 -1.34 -16.99 -12.24
CA PRO A 629 -1.65 -17.33 -10.86
C PRO A 629 -0.62 -18.35 -10.34
N SER A 630 -0.08 -18.10 -9.14
CA SER A 630 0.86 -18.99 -8.47
C SER A 630 0.43 -19.33 -7.04
N ASP A 631 1.02 -20.38 -6.49
CA ASP A 631 0.88 -20.74 -5.07
C ASP A 631 1.88 -19.96 -4.19
N ALA A 632 1.87 -20.23 -2.88
CA ALA A 632 2.76 -19.55 -1.92
C ALA A 632 4.26 -19.87 -2.07
N LEU A 633 4.63 -20.79 -2.98
CA LEU A 633 6.00 -21.15 -3.38
C LEU A 633 6.35 -20.57 -4.77
N GLY A 634 5.40 -19.89 -5.41
CA GLY A 634 5.54 -19.36 -6.75
C GLY A 634 5.41 -20.41 -7.87
N ASN A 635 4.87 -21.59 -7.57
CA ASN A 635 4.52 -22.58 -8.59
C ASN A 635 3.25 -22.15 -9.31
N TYR A 636 3.15 -22.42 -10.62
CA TYR A 636 1.92 -22.17 -11.37
C TYR A 636 0.72 -22.92 -10.76
N LYS A 637 -0.31 -22.19 -10.36
CA LYS A 637 -1.54 -22.75 -9.79
C LYS A 637 -2.73 -21.90 -10.20
N LYS A 638 -3.65 -22.49 -10.97
CA LYS A 638 -4.90 -21.83 -11.38
C LYS A 638 -5.81 -21.57 -10.18
N TYR A 639 -6.60 -20.50 -10.29
CA TYR A 639 -7.74 -20.26 -9.42
C TYR A 639 -8.86 -21.27 -9.73
N GLU A 640 -9.44 -21.85 -8.68
CA GLU A 640 -10.64 -22.69 -8.79
C GLU A 640 -11.91 -21.87 -8.54
N SER A 641 -11.83 -20.90 -7.63
CA SER A 641 -12.86 -19.90 -7.36
C SER A 641 -12.25 -18.57 -6.91
N VAL A 642 -12.92 -17.46 -7.19
CA VAL A 642 -12.58 -16.13 -6.68
C VAL A 642 -13.85 -15.46 -6.17
N THR A 643 -13.79 -14.84 -5.00
CA THR A 643 -14.90 -14.03 -4.48
C THR A 643 -14.69 -12.57 -4.90
N THR A 644 -15.72 -11.93 -5.45
CA THR A 644 -15.70 -10.52 -5.88
C THR A 644 -16.94 -9.79 -5.36
N SER A 645 -16.89 -8.47 -5.17
CA SER A 645 -18.11 -7.70 -4.90
C SER A 645 -19.01 -7.61 -6.14
N GLY A 646 -20.32 -7.42 -5.92
CA GLY A 646 -21.35 -7.37 -6.95
C GLY A 646 -21.37 -6.09 -7.79
N ASN A 647 -20.58 -5.08 -7.38
CA ASN A 647 -20.28 -3.88 -8.13
C ASN A 647 -18.76 -3.71 -8.31
N SER A 648 -18.13 -4.72 -8.88
CA SER A 648 -16.70 -4.77 -9.20
C SER A 648 -16.46 -4.75 -10.71
N ASN A 649 -15.20 -4.76 -11.12
CA ASN A 649 -14.83 -4.96 -12.53
C ASN A 649 -15.22 -6.35 -13.08
N TYR A 650 -15.69 -7.29 -12.24
CA TYR A 650 -16.15 -8.63 -12.67
C TYR A 650 -17.67 -8.73 -12.80
N HIS A 651 -18.41 -7.92 -12.04
CA HIS A 651 -19.85 -7.94 -11.99
C HIS A 651 -20.35 -6.54 -11.65
N LEU A 652 -21.26 -6.01 -12.46
CA LEU A 652 -21.97 -4.76 -12.19
C LEU A 652 -23.45 -5.09 -12.01
N GLY A 653 -24.03 -4.65 -10.89
CA GLY A 653 -25.44 -4.88 -10.58
C GLY A 653 -26.36 -4.25 -11.63
N GLN A 654 -27.45 -4.92 -12.00
CA GLN A 654 -28.42 -4.38 -12.97
C GLN A 654 -29.46 -3.46 -12.29
N THR A 655 -29.64 -3.60 -10.98
CA THR A 655 -30.68 -2.90 -10.20
C THR A 655 -30.13 -1.78 -9.33
N PHE A 656 -28.81 -1.77 -9.08
CA PHE A 656 -28.13 -0.70 -8.37
C PHE A 656 -27.39 0.19 -9.36
N PRO A 657 -27.43 1.53 -9.21
CA PRO A 657 -26.63 2.41 -10.05
C PRO A 657 -25.15 2.00 -10.01
N ASP A 658 -24.51 1.97 -11.18
CA ASP A 658 -23.07 1.74 -11.40
C ASP A 658 -22.22 2.41 -10.30
N PRO A 659 -21.11 1.85 -9.77
CA PRO A 659 -20.25 2.55 -8.80
C PRO A 659 -19.85 3.96 -9.27
N PHE A 660 -19.77 4.15 -10.59
CA PHE A 660 -19.49 5.45 -11.22
C PHE A 660 -20.65 6.45 -11.12
N SER A 661 -21.86 6.01 -10.79
CA SER A 661 -23.00 6.90 -10.56
C SER A 661 -22.99 7.50 -9.15
N CYS A 662 -22.25 6.94 -8.18
CA CYS A 662 -21.96 7.60 -6.91
C CYS A 662 -21.17 8.91 -7.13
N LEU A 663 -20.31 8.94 -8.16
CA LEU A 663 -19.59 10.14 -8.62
C LEU A 663 -20.51 11.25 -9.17
N SER A 664 -21.81 10.97 -9.35
CA SER A 664 -22.78 11.99 -9.74
C SER A 664 -23.29 12.80 -8.55
N CYS A 665 -23.12 12.30 -7.32
CA CYS A 665 -23.54 12.95 -6.07
C CYS A 665 -22.41 13.70 -5.36
N HIS A 666 -21.16 13.39 -5.67
CA HIS A 666 -19.97 14.05 -5.14
C HIS A 666 -19.27 14.81 -6.27
N PRO A 667 -19.01 16.12 -6.12
CA PRO A 667 -18.28 16.87 -7.13
C PRO A 667 -16.89 16.26 -7.32
N ASN A 668 -16.64 15.75 -8.53
CA ASN A 668 -15.31 15.77 -9.11
C ASN A 668 -15.15 17.18 -9.69
N ASP A 669 -14.34 18.02 -9.04
CA ASP A 669 -13.78 19.18 -9.72
C ASP A 669 -12.59 18.73 -10.59
#